data_AF-K2EQZ5-F1
#
_entry.id   AF-K2EQZ5-F1
#
_cell.length_a   1.000
_cell.length_b   1.000
_cell.length_c   1.000
_cell.angle_alpha   90.00
_cell.angle_beta   90.00
_cell.angle_gamma   90.00
#
_symmetry.space_group_name_H-M   'P 1'
#
loop_
_entity.id
_entity.type
_entity.pdbx_description
1 polymer ?
#
loop_
_entity_poly.entity_id
_entity_poly.type
_entity_poly.pdbx_seq_one_letter_code
_entity_poly.pdbx_strand_id
1 'polypeptide(L)'
;VCDSINLLYARRFLIKHLEAIIGPFRDYNGGLFEKQQDHFEMVRLQLSSKIPYFDLFAEKVFYALHPFERWLSLSLQDIEELFMIFSDLIRNANAYATATTPSGLFTLVKTENKINFLRISQAQDALTAYAQLTIGNFHYECFSGQVADKLQNLIQANCTEKDTLRLIFQEGAPPSLNPHHSSSDMRCRLISKLLFEGLTRLDQAGDPDLAGAANFTVSQDLLTYVFTLRKASWSNGEKVTSVDYADSWKWALEDNVCHPEKLFTIKNARRYRNTQCGFDEVGIKVLDQETLQIELEKPDPEFLHKLSQPFFFPLFGQVREPKWFNGPYLVLEDTKTNLTLCKNPYHWNSSHFERIEVEYIDGNHEIYALFKQGKADWVGDPLTILSAEQAKELEKENLLKKRLFHRRFCILFNTTHPILSTLAIRQALSLSIDRNEICESIFPYSLPTIPKDYTKGLAQTFFEQGLKELRLTRKTFPTLIFTYSHQTRRDELAAYLKQTWEQTFGIQVRLEKQKWNQFRSHLEKRRFEMCPTIIDTLNEYSTEYLEKLEGLSSYNYSQWTHLVYRQMIDSAKRENDLFKKEELKIQALNILHESVPFAPLFDYVHLYAVHPRLDRPFFDSEGCIDFSQGLVPFQNHLGSCLEIK
;
A
#
# COMPACT_ATOMS: atom_id res chain seq x y z
N VAL A 1 -22.03 -33.02 38.02
CA VAL A 1 -21.67 -31.64 38.44
C VAL A 1 -20.29 -31.26 37.91
N CYS A 2 -20.12 -31.40 36.60
CA CYS A 2 -19.13 -30.66 35.83
C CYS A 2 -19.65 -30.63 34.38
N ASP A 3 -20.89 -30.17 34.25
CA ASP A 3 -21.76 -30.50 33.13
C ASP A 3 -21.61 -29.46 31.99
N SER A 4 -20.43 -28.83 31.94
CA SER A 4 -19.95 -27.90 30.91
C SER A 4 -18.41 -27.75 31.00
N ILE A 5 -17.75 -27.41 29.89
CA ILE A 5 -16.28 -27.26 29.81
C ILE A 5 -15.92 -25.78 29.59
N ASN A 6 -14.94 -25.25 30.33
CA ASN A 6 -14.44 -23.88 30.16
C ASN A 6 -13.03 -23.87 29.52
N LEU A 7 -13.00 -23.80 28.18
CA LEU A 7 -11.77 -23.82 27.38
C LEU A 7 -10.86 -22.60 27.63
N LEU A 8 -11.43 -21.43 27.93
CA LEU A 8 -10.67 -20.20 28.22
C LEU A 8 -9.87 -20.33 29.53
N TYR A 9 -10.48 -20.91 30.57
CA TYR A 9 -9.81 -21.13 31.84
C TYR A 9 -8.67 -22.15 31.71
N ALA A 10 -8.90 -23.25 30.98
CA ALA A 10 -7.88 -24.25 30.68
C ALA A 10 -6.69 -23.64 29.90
N ARG A 11 -6.95 -22.86 28.84
CA ARG A 11 -5.92 -22.14 28.07
C ARG A 11 -5.12 -21.18 28.94
N ARG A 12 -5.78 -20.36 29.76
CA ARG A 12 -5.10 -19.42 30.68
C ARG A 12 -4.29 -20.11 31.78
N PHE A 13 -4.77 -21.23 32.31
CA PHE A 13 -4.06 -22.02 33.32
C PHE A 13 -2.78 -22.63 32.74
N LEU A 14 -2.85 -23.21 31.54
CA LEU A 14 -1.71 -23.80 30.83
C LEU A 14 -0.67 -22.75 30.42
N ILE A 15 -1.08 -21.64 29.80
CA ILE A 15 -0.15 -20.57 29.40
C ILE A 15 0.61 -20.05 30.62
N LYS A 16 -0.09 -19.74 31.73
CA LYS A 16 0.53 -19.26 32.97
C LYS A 16 1.51 -20.26 33.60
N HIS A 17 1.30 -21.57 33.41
CA HIS A 17 2.25 -22.60 33.87
C HIS A 17 3.45 -22.74 32.93
N LEU A 18 3.25 -22.64 31.61
CA LEU A 18 4.33 -22.72 30.62
C LEU A 18 5.26 -21.51 30.72
N GLU A 19 4.72 -20.29 30.77
CA GLU A 19 5.49 -19.05 30.95
C GLU A 19 6.33 -19.07 32.24
N ALA A 20 5.82 -19.69 33.31
CA ALA A 20 6.52 -19.86 34.58
C ALA A 20 7.66 -20.91 34.55
N ILE A 21 7.73 -21.76 33.53
CA ILE A 21 8.72 -22.85 33.41
C ILE A 21 9.77 -22.54 32.32
N ILE A 22 9.36 -21.95 31.19
CA ILE A 22 10.25 -21.67 30.04
C ILE A 22 10.40 -20.19 29.69
N GLY A 23 9.70 -19.28 30.36
CA GLY A 23 9.69 -17.86 30.03
C GLY A 23 8.80 -17.51 28.83
N PRO A 24 8.80 -16.25 28.37
CA PRO A 24 8.01 -15.81 27.22
C PRO A 24 8.58 -16.35 25.91
N PHE A 25 7.75 -16.97 25.07
CA PHE A 25 8.16 -17.49 23.75
C PHE A 25 7.13 -17.22 22.65
N ARG A 26 7.58 -17.20 21.40
CA ARG A 26 6.79 -17.24 20.16
C ARG A 26 7.42 -18.26 19.21
N ASP A 27 6.61 -18.81 18.29
CA ASP A 27 7.00 -19.78 17.27
C ASP A 27 7.06 -19.14 15.86
N TYR A 28 7.71 -19.81 14.90
CA TYR A 28 8.04 -19.30 13.56
C TYR A 28 6.84 -19.24 12.59
N ASN A 29 5.66 -19.72 12.96
CA ASN A 29 4.42 -19.63 12.16
C ASN A 29 3.28 -18.88 12.87
N GLY A 30 3.53 -18.27 14.03
CA GLY A 30 2.51 -17.53 14.78
C GLY A 30 1.66 -18.36 15.74
N GLY A 31 2.07 -19.59 16.08
CA GLY A 31 1.57 -20.29 17.27
C GLY A 31 0.42 -21.29 17.08
N LEU A 32 0.59 -22.27 16.18
CA LEU A 32 -0.07 -23.58 16.27
C LEU A 32 0.95 -24.70 15.93
N PHE A 33 0.98 -25.86 16.57
CA PHE A 33 0.14 -26.35 17.70
C PHE A 33 0.92 -26.15 19.03
N GLU A 34 0.89 -26.92 20.12
CA GLU A 34 0.27 -28.19 20.57
C GLU A 34 0.25 -28.10 22.13
N LYS A 35 -0.63 -28.68 22.95
CA LYS A 35 -1.73 -29.66 22.82
C LYS A 35 -2.95 -29.21 23.65
N GLN A 36 -4.08 -29.91 23.51
CA GLN A 36 -5.16 -29.92 24.53
C GLN A 36 -5.66 -31.35 24.79
N GLN A 37 -4.84 -32.16 25.47
CA GLN A 37 -5.12 -33.59 25.67
C GLN A 37 -6.44 -33.82 26.46
N ASP A 38 -6.58 -33.24 27.65
CA ASP A 38 -7.59 -33.67 28.63
C ASP A 38 -9.05 -33.40 28.21
N HIS A 39 -9.33 -32.24 27.63
CA HIS A 39 -10.70 -31.89 27.19
C HIS A 39 -11.06 -32.54 25.84
N PHE A 40 -10.10 -32.70 24.92
CA PHE A 40 -10.35 -33.47 23.70
C PHE A 40 -10.63 -34.94 24.04
N GLU A 41 -9.84 -35.54 24.94
CA GLU A 41 -10.10 -36.90 25.44
C GLU A 41 -11.45 -37.01 26.17
N MET A 42 -11.88 -36.02 26.95
CA MET A 42 -13.21 -36.04 27.58
C MET A 42 -14.34 -36.09 26.54
N VAL A 43 -14.30 -35.23 25.51
CA VAL A 43 -15.30 -35.22 24.44
C VAL A 43 -15.23 -36.51 23.61
N ARG A 44 -14.02 -37.01 23.32
CA ARG A 44 -13.78 -38.27 22.60
C ARG A 44 -14.33 -39.47 23.35
N LEU A 45 -14.09 -39.58 24.66
CA LEU A 45 -14.59 -40.67 25.50
C LEU A 45 -16.13 -40.73 25.55
N GLN A 46 -16.81 -39.59 25.42
CA GLN A 46 -18.28 -39.52 25.47
C GLN A 46 -18.96 -39.65 24.11
N LEU A 47 -18.32 -39.21 23.02
CA LEU A 47 -18.96 -39.09 21.70
C LEU A 47 -18.44 -40.06 20.62
N SER A 48 -17.21 -40.58 20.74
CA SER A 48 -16.60 -41.45 19.70
C SER A 48 -17.34 -42.77 19.47
N SER A 49 -18.02 -43.29 20.49
CA SER A 49 -18.84 -44.50 20.42
C SER A 49 -20.22 -44.27 19.78
N LYS A 50 -20.64 -43.01 19.65
CA LYS A 50 -21.94 -42.61 19.09
C LYS A 50 -21.88 -42.16 17.64
N ILE A 51 -20.83 -41.44 17.26
CA ILE A 51 -20.74 -40.76 15.96
C ILE A 51 -19.74 -41.49 15.05
N PRO A 52 -20.18 -42.08 13.93
CA PRO A 52 -19.28 -42.78 13.02
C PRO A 52 -18.19 -41.87 12.44
N TYR A 53 -16.94 -42.37 12.44
CA TYR A 53 -15.71 -41.71 11.98
C TYR A 53 -15.18 -40.53 12.85
N PHE A 54 -15.61 -40.43 14.12
CA PHE A 54 -15.26 -39.33 15.04
C PHE A 54 -13.79 -38.86 14.99
N ASP A 55 -12.83 -39.77 15.17
CA ASP A 55 -11.39 -39.43 15.26
C ASP A 55 -10.81 -38.79 13.97
N LEU A 56 -11.48 -38.93 12.81
CA LEU A 56 -11.03 -38.35 11.53
C LEU A 56 -11.43 -36.88 11.33
N PHE A 57 -12.44 -36.39 12.06
CA PHE A 57 -12.97 -35.04 11.88
C PHE A 57 -13.05 -34.19 13.15
N ALA A 58 -13.14 -34.79 14.34
CA ALA A 58 -13.42 -34.05 15.58
C ALA A 58 -12.40 -32.93 15.82
N GLU A 59 -11.12 -33.23 15.63
CA GLU A 59 -10.01 -32.28 15.68
C GLU A 59 -10.19 -31.11 14.70
N LYS A 60 -10.49 -31.39 13.42
CA LYS A 60 -10.59 -30.37 12.36
C LYS A 60 -11.79 -29.45 12.54
N VAL A 61 -12.93 -29.98 12.98
CA VAL A 61 -14.13 -29.19 13.28
C VAL A 61 -13.89 -28.34 14.54
N PHE A 62 -13.26 -28.89 15.58
CA PHE A 62 -12.93 -28.17 16.80
C PHE A 62 -11.97 -26.99 16.55
N TYR A 63 -10.97 -27.15 15.68
CA TYR A 63 -10.08 -26.06 15.28
C TYR A 63 -10.70 -25.07 14.27
N ALA A 64 -11.75 -25.44 13.54
CA ALA A 64 -12.42 -24.54 12.58
C ALA A 64 -13.35 -23.50 13.25
N LEU A 65 -13.61 -23.62 14.56
CA LEU A 65 -14.59 -22.84 15.34
C LEU A 65 -13.97 -21.64 16.09
N HIS A 66 -13.05 -20.89 15.49
CA HIS A 66 -12.31 -19.81 16.17
C HIS A 66 -12.59 -18.44 15.49
N PRO A 67 -12.76 -17.31 16.23
CA PRO A 67 -12.56 -17.13 17.68
C PRO A 67 -13.85 -17.05 18.52
N PHE A 68 -13.98 -17.95 19.51
CA PHE A 68 -14.98 -17.83 20.60
C PHE A 68 -14.49 -16.83 21.68
N GLU A 69 -14.63 -15.53 21.44
CA GLU A 69 -14.36 -14.50 22.46
C GLU A 69 -15.55 -14.32 23.44
N ARG A 70 -16.79 -14.60 23.02
CA ARG A 70 -18.00 -14.47 23.84
C ARG A 70 -18.54 -15.82 24.33
N TRP A 71 -18.00 -16.25 25.48
CA TRP A 71 -18.67 -17.01 26.56
C TRP A 71 -19.84 -17.93 26.14
N LEU A 72 -19.56 -19.22 25.89
CA LEU A 72 -20.59 -20.25 25.74
C LEU A 72 -20.21 -21.54 26.49
N SER A 73 -21.02 -21.91 27.49
CA SER A 73 -21.06 -23.28 28.03
C SER A 73 -21.94 -24.13 27.12
N LEU A 74 -21.33 -24.83 26.16
CA LEU A 74 -22.04 -25.73 25.26
C LEU A 74 -22.57 -26.96 25.99
N SER A 75 -23.79 -27.40 25.67
CA SER A 75 -24.30 -28.69 26.14
C SER A 75 -23.67 -29.84 25.33
N LEU A 76 -23.51 -31.00 25.95
CA LEU A 76 -23.03 -32.20 25.26
C LEU A 76 -23.99 -32.65 24.13
N GLN A 77 -25.30 -32.41 24.28
CA GLN A 77 -26.30 -32.76 23.29
C GLN A 77 -26.16 -31.90 22.02
N ASP A 78 -25.90 -30.60 22.15
CA ASP A 78 -25.68 -29.70 21.00
C ASP A 78 -24.43 -30.10 20.19
N ILE A 79 -23.37 -30.50 20.89
CA ILE A 79 -22.12 -30.97 20.28
C ILE A 79 -22.34 -32.30 19.56
N GLU A 80 -23.05 -33.25 20.20
CA GLU A 80 -23.40 -34.55 19.65
C GLU A 80 -24.23 -34.41 18.35
N GLU A 81 -25.25 -33.53 18.36
CA GLU A 81 -26.14 -33.35 17.22
C GLU A 81 -25.50 -32.57 16.07
N LEU A 82 -24.66 -31.56 16.37
CA LEU A 82 -23.84 -30.86 15.38
C LEU A 82 -22.90 -31.82 14.62
N PHE A 83 -22.25 -32.74 15.33
CA PHE A 83 -21.40 -33.75 14.70
C PHE A 83 -22.18 -34.81 13.91
N MET A 84 -23.42 -35.14 14.30
CA MET A 84 -24.27 -36.02 13.51
C MET A 84 -24.66 -35.39 12.16
N ILE A 85 -25.03 -34.11 12.14
CA ILE A 85 -25.30 -33.34 10.90
C ILE A 85 -24.09 -33.39 9.95
N PHE A 86 -22.86 -33.28 10.47
CA PHE A 86 -21.64 -33.43 9.68
C PHE A 86 -21.38 -34.87 9.21
N SER A 87 -21.67 -35.89 10.02
CA SER A 87 -21.52 -37.30 9.62
C SER A 87 -22.45 -37.66 8.43
N ASP A 88 -23.66 -37.10 8.39
CA ASP A 88 -24.60 -37.31 7.30
C ASP A 88 -24.22 -36.55 6.01
N LEU A 89 -23.69 -35.34 6.12
CA LEU A 89 -23.18 -34.60 4.96
C LEU A 89 -21.98 -35.25 4.28
N ILE A 90 -21.15 -35.96 5.04
CA ILE A 90 -20.03 -36.74 4.47
C ILE A 90 -20.55 -37.96 3.66
N ARG A 91 -21.71 -38.53 4.05
CA ARG A 91 -22.37 -39.62 3.31
C ARG A 91 -23.12 -39.12 2.08
N ASN A 92 -23.74 -37.96 2.18
CA ASN A 92 -24.46 -37.29 1.11
C ASN A 92 -24.20 -35.78 1.18
N ALA A 93 -23.29 -35.29 0.32
CA ALA A 93 -22.89 -33.88 0.26
C ALA A 93 -24.02 -32.92 -0.20
N ASN A 94 -25.24 -33.41 -0.42
CA ASN A 94 -26.44 -32.64 -0.68
C ASN A 94 -27.61 -33.02 0.25
N ALA A 95 -27.34 -33.61 1.42
CA ALA A 95 -28.38 -34.03 2.38
C ALA A 95 -29.22 -32.86 2.90
N TYR A 96 -28.59 -31.69 3.08
CA TYR A 96 -29.23 -30.48 3.61
C TYR A 96 -28.93 -29.26 2.74
N ALA A 97 -29.96 -28.45 2.50
CA ALA A 97 -29.81 -27.05 2.12
C ALA A 97 -29.59 -26.17 3.36
N THR A 98 -30.29 -26.50 4.46
CA THR A 98 -30.14 -25.92 5.79
C THR A 98 -30.38 -26.98 6.86
N ALA A 99 -29.67 -26.93 7.99
CA ALA A 99 -29.89 -27.78 9.16
C ALA A 99 -29.61 -27.00 10.46
N THR A 100 -30.32 -27.28 11.55
CA THR A 100 -30.22 -26.54 12.82
C THR A 100 -30.33 -27.50 14.01
N THR A 101 -29.54 -27.29 15.07
CA THR A 101 -29.61 -28.11 16.30
C THR A 101 -30.92 -27.85 17.08
N PRO A 102 -31.43 -28.80 17.90
CA PRO A 102 -32.73 -28.64 18.58
C PRO A 102 -32.85 -27.42 19.50
N SER A 103 -31.72 -26.92 20.02
CA SER A 103 -31.62 -25.68 20.80
C SER A 103 -31.78 -24.39 19.98
N GLY A 104 -31.67 -24.47 18.65
CA GLY A 104 -31.42 -23.31 17.79
C GLY A 104 -30.04 -22.69 17.97
N LEU A 105 -29.11 -23.37 18.68
CA LEU A 105 -27.79 -22.82 18.99
C LEU A 105 -26.87 -22.82 17.76
N PHE A 106 -26.89 -23.86 16.93
CA PHE A 106 -26.11 -23.92 15.69
C PHE A 106 -27.00 -24.10 14.46
N THR A 107 -26.71 -23.36 13.39
CA THR A 107 -27.32 -23.54 12.06
C THR A 107 -26.23 -23.68 11.00
N LEU A 108 -26.40 -24.67 10.12
CA LEU A 108 -25.61 -24.87 8.91
C LEU A 108 -26.44 -24.48 7.68
N VAL A 109 -25.84 -23.73 6.75
CA VAL A 109 -26.45 -23.30 5.48
C VAL A 109 -25.54 -23.69 4.31
N LYS A 110 -26.12 -24.21 3.22
CA LYS A 110 -25.41 -24.51 1.98
C LYS A 110 -25.26 -23.25 1.11
N THR A 111 -24.07 -23.04 0.55
CA THR A 111 -23.75 -21.89 -0.32
C THR A 111 -23.22 -22.35 -1.69
N GLU A 112 -23.52 -21.56 -2.73
CA GLU A 112 -23.09 -21.86 -4.11
C GLU A 112 -21.60 -21.53 -4.34
N ASN A 113 -21.10 -20.51 -3.64
CA ASN A 113 -19.69 -20.11 -3.58
C ASN A 113 -19.30 -19.96 -2.11
N LYS A 114 -17.99 -20.01 -1.78
CA LYS A 114 -17.52 -19.64 -0.43
C LYS A 114 -17.88 -18.18 -0.14
N ILE A 115 -18.55 -17.92 0.97
CA ILE A 115 -18.96 -16.55 1.33
C ILE A 115 -18.02 -16.02 2.43
N ASN A 116 -17.41 -14.86 2.20
CA ASN A 116 -16.56 -14.21 3.22
C ASN A 116 -17.46 -13.53 4.29
N PHE A 117 -17.90 -14.32 5.26
CA PHE A 117 -19.00 -14.02 6.19
C PHE A 117 -18.74 -12.92 7.23
N LEU A 118 -17.53 -12.36 7.26
CA LEU A 118 -17.16 -11.22 8.09
C LEU A 118 -18.14 -10.03 7.93
N ARG A 119 -18.78 -9.91 6.76
CA ARG A 119 -19.79 -8.88 6.46
C ARG A 119 -21.11 -9.01 7.25
N ILE A 120 -21.35 -10.11 7.97
CA ILE A 120 -22.69 -10.39 8.55
C ILE A 120 -22.69 -10.67 10.07
N SER A 121 -21.56 -11.01 10.68
CA SER A 121 -21.42 -11.24 12.14
C SER A 121 -21.88 -10.06 13.01
N GLN A 122 -21.89 -8.84 12.46
CA GLN A 122 -22.18 -7.61 13.19
C GLN A 122 -23.61 -7.07 13.04
N ALA A 123 -24.44 -7.64 12.16
CA ALA A 123 -25.79 -7.11 11.94
C ALA A 123 -26.69 -7.26 13.18
N GLN A 124 -26.37 -8.19 14.09
CA GLN A 124 -27.04 -8.41 15.37
C GLN A 124 -26.06 -8.97 16.42
N ASP A 125 -26.18 -8.54 17.69
CA ASP A 125 -25.44 -9.06 18.88
C ASP A 125 -25.65 -10.57 19.19
N ALA A 126 -26.32 -11.31 18.31
CA ALA A 126 -26.80 -12.67 18.53
C ALA A 126 -25.90 -13.78 17.94
N LEU A 127 -24.85 -13.42 17.18
CA LEU A 127 -24.01 -14.38 16.45
C LEU A 127 -22.65 -14.55 17.17
N THR A 128 -22.36 -15.75 17.67
CA THR A 128 -21.29 -15.98 18.68
C THR A 128 -20.05 -16.71 18.15
N ALA A 129 -20.18 -17.48 17.06
CA ALA A 129 -19.09 -18.18 16.38
C ALA A 129 -19.51 -18.58 14.96
N TYR A 130 -18.51 -18.95 14.15
CA TYR A 130 -18.64 -19.27 12.73
C TYR A 130 -17.59 -20.32 12.31
N ALA A 131 -17.91 -21.18 11.36
CA ALA A 131 -16.96 -22.11 10.73
C ALA A 131 -17.31 -22.38 9.25
N GLN A 132 -16.28 -22.41 8.38
CA GLN A 132 -16.39 -22.80 6.98
C GLN A 132 -16.10 -24.28 6.78
N LEU A 133 -16.95 -24.96 6.00
CA LEU A 133 -16.73 -26.31 5.51
C LEU A 133 -16.88 -26.38 3.99
N THR A 134 -16.27 -27.39 3.37
CA THR A 134 -16.41 -27.69 1.95
C THR A 134 -16.40 -29.20 1.78
N ILE A 135 -17.46 -29.75 1.22
CA ILE A 135 -17.72 -31.19 1.14
C ILE A 135 -18.07 -31.51 -0.32
N GLY A 136 -17.18 -32.20 -1.02
CA GLY A 136 -17.25 -32.31 -2.48
C GLY A 136 -17.19 -30.94 -3.15
N ASN A 137 -18.11 -30.69 -4.09
CA ASN A 137 -18.23 -29.42 -4.81
C ASN A 137 -19.14 -28.40 -4.10
N PHE A 138 -19.45 -28.58 -2.83
CA PHE A 138 -20.42 -27.75 -2.10
C PHE A 138 -19.80 -27.08 -0.89
N HIS A 139 -20.14 -25.80 -0.69
CA HIS A 139 -19.72 -25.00 0.45
C HIS A 139 -20.82 -24.97 1.50
N TYR A 140 -20.40 -25.00 2.76
CA TYR A 140 -21.28 -25.11 3.92
C TYR A 140 -20.79 -24.16 5.02
N GLU A 141 -21.68 -23.28 5.45
CA GLU A 141 -21.40 -22.21 6.40
C GLU A 141 -22.11 -22.53 7.72
N CYS A 142 -21.36 -22.65 8.83
CA CYS A 142 -21.89 -22.97 10.15
C CYS A 142 -21.87 -21.74 11.05
N PHE A 143 -22.98 -21.44 11.71
CA PHE A 143 -23.16 -20.29 12.61
C PHE A 143 -23.58 -20.77 13.99
N SER A 144 -23.28 -19.99 15.03
CA SER A 144 -24.02 -20.08 16.29
C SER A 144 -24.89 -18.84 16.55
N GLY A 145 -26.19 -19.05 16.77
CA GLY A 145 -27.20 -18.01 17.01
C GLY A 145 -28.42 -18.05 16.06
N GLN A 146 -29.57 -17.56 16.53
CA GLN A 146 -30.84 -17.53 15.79
C GLN A 146 -30.87 -16.43 14.69
N VAL A 147 -30.17 -16.63 13.57
CA VAL A 147 -30.03 -15.61 12.50
C VAL A 147 -30.36 -16.13 11.08
N ALA A 148 -30.64 -17.43 10.92
CA ALA A 148 -30.77 -18.14 9.63
C ALA A 148 -31.55 -17.38 8.53
N ASP A 149 -32.81 -17.00 8.78
CA ASP A 149 -33.71 -16.43 7.76
C ASP A 149 -33.29 -15.03 7.26
N LYS A 150 -32.49 -14.29 8.05
CA LYS A 150 -31.99 -12.96 7.67
C LYS A 150 -30.78 -13.03 6.77
N LEU A 151 -30.00 -14.11 6.83
CA LEU A 151 -28.77 -14.28 6.07
C LEU A 151 -29.02 -14.34 4.56
N GLN A 152 -30.10 -15.00 4.15
CA GLN A 152 -30.43 -15.18 2.73
C GLN A 152 -30.62 -13.84 2.01
N ASN A 153 -31.21 -12.85 2.69
CA ASN A 153 -31.42 -11.49 2.16
C ASN A 153 -30.13 -10.65 2.07
N LEU A 154 -29.16 -10.86 2.95
CA LEU A 154 -27.86 -10.17 2.90
C LEU A 154 -26.93 -10.76 1.84
N ILE A 155 -27.03 -12.06 1.58
CA ILE A 155 -26.33 -12.74 0.48
C ILE A 155 -26.93 -12.32 -0.87
N GLN A 156 -28.26 -12.15 -0.95
CA GLN A 156 -28.99 -11.70 -2.13
C GLN A 156 -29.11 -10.16 -2.24
N ALA A 157 -28.33 -9.41 -1.46
CA ALA A 157 -28.32 -7.95 -1.50
C ALA A 157 -27.69 -7.43 -2.81
N ASN A 158 -28.53 -7.30 -3.85
CA ASN A 158 -28.22 -6.63 -5.11
C ASN A 158 -27.78 -5.19 -4.84
N CYS A 159 -26.47 -4.98 -4.71
CA CYS A 159 -25.86 -3.66 -4.54
C CYS A 159 -26.21 -2.82 -5.77
N THR A 160 -26.80 -1.65 -5.58
CA THR A 160 -27.21 -0.81 -6.71
C THR A 160 -25.99 -0.12 -7.30
N GLU A 161 -26.10 0.40 -8.53
CA GLU A 161 -24.98 1.12 -9.15
C GLU A 161 -24.45 2.28 -8.30
N LYS A 162 -25.29 2.86 -7.43
CA LYS A 162 -24.90 3.97 -6.54
C LYS A 162 -23.97 3.54 -5.42
N ASP A 163 -24.08 2.29 -4.96
CA ASP A 163 -23.44 1.79 -3.73
C ASP A 163 -22.03 1.21 -3.98
N THR A 164 -21.67 1.02 -5.25
CA THR A 164 -20.38 0.51 -5.71
C THR A 164 -19.54 1.62 -6.34
N LEU A 165 -18.24 1.67 -6.04
CA LEU A 165 -17.23 2.43 -6.79
C LEU A 165 -16.52 1.50 -7.80
N ARG A 166 -16.43 1.91 -9.07
CA ARG A 166 -15.81 1.13 -10.16
C ARG A 166 -14.53 1.82 -10.63
N LEU A 167 -13.39 1.20 -10.35
CA LEU A 167 -12.06 1.68 -10.75
C LEU A 167 -11.46 0.75 -11.80
N ILE A 168 -10.58 1.31 -12.64
CA ILE A 168 -9.70 0.53 -13.50
C ILE A 168 -8.26 0.89 -13.13
N PHE A 169 -7.40 -0.12 -12.93
CA PHE A 169 -5.96 0.07 -12.84
C PHE A 169 -5.30 -0.36 -14.16
N GLN A 170 -4.58 0.57 -14.78
CA GLN A 170 -3.67 0.25 -15.88
C GLN A 170 -2.40 -0.40 -15.32
N GLU A 171 -1.69 -1.15 -16.15
CA GLU A 171 -0.45 -1.86 -15.79
C GLU A 171 -0.63 -2.98 -14.74
N GLY A 172 -1.87 -3.44 -14.55
CA GLY A 172 -2.26 -4.64 -13.81
C GLY A 172 -2.46 -4.46 -12.30
N ALA A 173 -2.38 -5.57 -11.57
CA ALA A 173 -2.47 -5.63 -10.11
C ALA A 173 -1.29 -4.89 -9.42
N PRO A 174 -1.51 -4.29 -8.23
CA PRO A 174 -0.41 -3.83 -7.39
C PRO A 174 0.54 -5.00 -7.03
N PRO A 175 1.86 -4.76 -6.88
CA PRO A 175 2.82 -5.84 -6.64
C PRO A 175 2.75 -6.49 -5.25
N SER A 176 2.00 -5.90 -4.31
CA SER A 176 1.68 -6.42 -2.98
C SER A 176 0.51 -5.60 -2.40
N LEU A 177 -0.30 -6.18 -1.50
CA LEU A 177 -1.26 -5.43 -0.68
C LEU A 177 -0.63 -4.90 0.61
N ASN A 178 0.62 -5.29 0.90
CA ASN A 178 1.37 -4.86 2.06
C ASN A 178 1.92 -3.42 1.89
N PRO A 179 1.55 -2.47 2.77
CA PRO A 179 1.94 -1.07 2.64
C PRO A 179 3.45 -0.83 2.75
N HIS A 180 4.20 -1.69 3.46
CA HIS A 180 5.66 -1.52 3.58
C HIS A 180 6.40 -1.97 2.31
N HIS A 181 5.94 -3.03 1.64
CA HIS A 181 6.61 -3.59 0.47
C HIS A 181 6.47 -2.72 -0.79
N SER A 182 5.33 -2.05 -0.97
CA SER A 182 4.98 -1.36 -2.23
C SER A 182 4.61 0.11 -2.06
N SER A 183 5.16 0.74 -1.03
CA SER A 183 4.85 2.10 -0.55
C SER A 183 4.96 3.25 -1.56
N SER A 184 5.74 3.07 -2.64
CA SER A 184 5.87 4.03 -3.74
C SER A 184 5.18 3.58 -5.03
N ASP A 185 4.23 2.64 -4.97
CA ASP A 185 3.27 2.34 -6.05
C ASP A 185 1.92 3.00 -5.74
N MET A 186 1.39 3.81 -6.65
CA MET A 186 0.18 4.60 -6.36
C MET A 186 -1.08 3.75 -6.19
N ARG A 187 -1.15 2.59 -6.86
CA ARG A 187 -2.26 1.64 -6.75
C ARG A 187 -2.22 0.95 -5.39
N CYS A 188 -1.02 0.52 -4.96
CA CYS A 188 -0.83 -0.03 -3.61
C CYS A 188 -1.23 1.00 -2.54
N ARG A 189 -0.69 2.23 -2.60
CA ARG A 189 -1.03 3.30 -1.65
C ARG A 189 -2.54 3.55 -1.51
N LEU A 190 -3.25 3.64 -2.63
CA LEU A 190 -4.70 3.85 -2.65
C LEU A 190 -5.42 2.69 -1.97
N ILE A 191 -5.11 1.45 -2.36
CA ILE A 191 -5.71 0.25 -1.75
C ILE A 191 -5.33 0.14 -0.26
N SER A 192 -4.12 0.52 0.15
CA SER A 192 -3.72 0.56 1.55
C SER A 192 -4.52 1.57 2.38
N LYS A 193 -4.92 2.73 1.83
CA LYS A 193 -5.83 3.68 2.52
C LYS A 193 -7.26 3.14 2.69
N LEU A 194 -7.65 2.13 1.91
CA LEU A 194 -8.94 1.45 2.03
C LEU A 194 -8.88 0.27 3.00
N LEU A 195 -7.78 -0.48 2.98
CA LEU A 195 -7.59 -1.71 3.77
C LEU A 195 -7.00 -1.46 5.18
N PHE A 196 -6.31 -0.35 5.40
CA PHE A 196 -5.63 -0.06 6.66
C PHE A 196 -5.84 1.39 7.10
N GLU A 197 -5.66 1.63 8.40
CA GLU A 197 -5.67 2.96 9.00
C GLU A 197 -4.42 3.14 9.90
N GLY A 198 -3.73 4.28 9.76
CA GLY A 198 -2.57 4.64 10.57
C GLY A 198 -2.95 5.28 11.91
N LEU A 199 -1.97 5.80 12.67
CA LEU A 199 -2.25 6.62 13.85
C LEU A 199 -2.97 7.93 13.47
N THR A 200 -2.56 8.52 12.36
CA THR A 200 -3.13 9.71 11.74
C THR A 200 -3.59 9.42 10.31
N ARG A 201 -4.37 10.34 9.77
CA ARG A 201 -4.83 10.42 8.37
C ARG A 201 -4.70 11.88 7.92
N LEU A 202 -4.98 12.19 6.66
CA LEU A 202 -5.15 13.58 6.22
C LEU A 202 -6.64 13.93 6.20
N ASP A 203 -6.99 15.14 6.63
CA ASP A 203 -8.34 15.68 6.51
C ASP A 203 -8.62 16.21 5.08
N GLN A 204 -9.76 16.88 4.87
CA GLN A 204 -10.12 17.43 3.56
C GLN A 204 -9.29 18.66 3.13
N ALA A 205 -8.62 19.36 4.06
CA ALA A 205 -7.66 20.41 3.75
C ALA A 205 -6.28 19.85 3.36
N GLY A 206 -5.96 18.65 3.87
CA GLY A 206 -4.66 18.00 3.73
C GLY A 206 -3.82 18.00 5.01
N ASP A 207 -4.39 18.46 6.12
CA ASP A 207 -3.74 18.54 7.42
C ASP A 207 -3.88 17.21 8.21
N PRO A 208 -2.96 16.87 9.13
CA PRO A 208 -3.02 15.60 9.86
C PRO A 208 -4.15 15.54 10.91
N ASP A 209 -5.11 14.64 10.70
CA ASP A 209 -6.21 14.32 11.63
C ASP A 209 -5.98 12.96 12.33
N LEU A 210 -6.67 12.74 13.45
CA LEU A 210 -6.57 11.56 14.30
C LEU A 210 -7.37 10.37 13.74
N ALA A 211 -6.66 9.32 13.34
CA ALA A 211 -7.20 8.14 12.69
C ALA A 211 -7.30 6.98 13.70
N GLY A 212 -6.43 5.97 13.65
CA GLY A 212 -6.35 4.91 14.66
C GLY A 212 -5.95 5.40 16.06
N ALA A 213 -5.41 6.61 16.20
CA ALA A 213 -5.24 7.27 17.50
C ALA A 213 -6.49 8.06 17.93
N ALA A 214 -6.83 8.00 19.21
CA ALA A 214 -7.92 8.76 19.84
C ALA A 214 -7.45 10.14 20.31
N ASN A 215 -6.20 10.25 20.76
CA ASN A 215 -5.51 11.50 21.12
C ASN A 215 -4.00 11.27 21.17
N PHE A 216 -3.23 12.35 21.35
CA PHE A 216 -1.80 12.28 21.62
C PHE A 216 -1.33 13.45 22.48
N THR A 217 -0.13 13.32 23.03
CA THR A 217 0.62 14.39 23.71
C THR A 217 2.02 14.49 23.14
N VAL A 218 2.66 15.66 23.29
CA VAL A 218 4.02 15.93 22.81
C VAL A 218 4.84 16.57 23.94
N SER A 219 6.10 16.20 24.08
CA SER A 219 7.04 16.81 25.01
C SER A 219 7.46 18.24 24.59
N GLN A 220 7.96 19.02 25.54
CA GLN A 220 8.34 20.43 25.31
C GLN A 220 9.50 20.62 24.32
N ASP A 221 10.33 19.59 24.14
CA ASP A 221 11.43 19.53 23.16
C ASP A 221 10.99 19.02 21.78
N LEU A 222 9.71 18.66 21.60
CA LEU A 222 9.13 18.08 20.39
C LEU A 222 9.77 16.74 19.95
N LEU A 223 10.42 16.02 20.87
CA LEU A 223 11.05 14.72 20.59
C LEU A 223 10.17 13.51 20.92
N THR A 224 9.34 13.58 21.96
CA THR A 224 8.53 12.46 22.44
C THR A 224 7.06 12.69 22.17
N TYR A 225 6.44 11.76 21.45
CA TYR A 225 5.01 11.70 21.19
C TYR A 225 4.42 10.50 21.94
N VAL A 226 3.31 10.67 22.64
CA VAL A 226 2.58 9.56 23.27
C VAL A 226 1.16 9.55 22.72
N PHE A 227 0.80 8.48 22.01
CA PHE A 227 -0.51 8.27 21.40
C PHE A 227 -1.33 7.30 22.25
N THR A 228 -2.60 7.64 22.48
CA THR A 228 -3.62 6.69 22.96
C THR A 228 -4.48 6.28 21.77
N LEU A 229 -4.65 4.98 21.55
CA LEU A 229 -5.40 4.41 20.43
C LEU A 229 -6.92 4.52 20.59
N ARG A 230 -7.63 4.45 19.46
CA ARG A 230 -9.08 4.19 19.45
C ARG A 230 -9.34 2.72 19.74
N LYS A 231 -10.54 2.44 20.25
CA LYS A 231 -11.07 1.07 20.36
C LYS A 231 -11.55 0.64 18.97
N ALA A 232 -10.64 0.04 18.21
CA ALA A 232 -10.87 -0.53 16.89
C ALA A 232 -10.54 -2.03 16.88
N SER A 233 -11.14 -2.76 15.94
CA SER A 233 -10.83 -4.16 15.69
C SER A 233 -10.30 -4.36 14.26
N TRP A 234 -9.37 -5.30 14.13
CA TRP A 234 -9.01 -5.92 12.88
C TRP A 234 -10.22 -6.66 12.29
N SER A 235 -10.21 -6.89 10.97
CA SER A 235 -11.31 -7.56 10.26
C SER A 235 -11.54 -9.03 10.67
N ASN A 236 -10.72 -9.63 11.53
CA ASN A 236 -10.94 -10.93 12.18
C ASN A 236 -11.64 -10.82 13.55
N GLY A 237 -11.89 -9.60 14.05
CA GLY A 237 -12.47 -9.31 15.37
C GLY A 237 -11.44 -8.95 16.45
N GLU A 238 -10.20 -9.39 16.33
CA GLU A 238 -9.12 -9.08 17.28
C GLU A 238 -8.91 -7.57 17.41
N LYS A 239 -8.50 -7.09 18.59
CA LYS A 239 -8.29 -5.65 18.82
C LYS A 239 -7.07 -5.13 18.08
N VAL A 240 -7.14 -3.90 17.58
CA VAL A 240 -5.95 -3.14 17.18
C VAL A 240 -5.22 -2.68 18.44
N THR A 241 -3.90 -2.87 18.51
CA THR A 241 -3.08 -2.56 19.69
C THR A 241 -1.81 -1.79 19.34
N SER A 242 -1.20 -1.17 20.34
CA SER A 242 0.12 -0.51 20.24
C SER A 242 1.24 -1.47 19.79
N VAL A 243 1.08 -2.77 20.11
CA VAL A 243 2.01 -3.84 19.70
C VAL A 243 1.98 -4.04 18.20
N ASP A 244 0.82 -3.92 17.53
CA ASP A 244 0.71 -4.12 16.09
C ASP A 244 1.56 -3.10 15.33
N TYR A 245 1.49 -1.82 15.71
CA TYR A 245 2.34 -0.75 15.15
C TYR A 245 3.84 -1.02 15.42
N ALA A 246 4.18 -1.42 16.65
CA ALA A 246 5.57 -1.65 17.04
C ALA A 246 6.19 -2.87 16.33
N ASP A 247 5.51 -4.01 16.29
CA ASP A 247 5.97 -5.22 15.58
C ASP A 247 6.02 -4.98 14.05
N SER A 248 5.12 -4.15 13.49
CA SER A 248 5.13 -3.79 12.06
C SER A 248 6.32 -2.91 11.68
N TRP A 249 6.59 -1.85 12.43
CA TRP A 249 7.74 -0.97 12.16
C TRP A 249 9.07 -1.66 12.47
N LYS A 250 9.11 -2.54 13.47
CA LYS A 250 10.23 -3.45 13.70
C LYS A 250 10.49 -4.32 12.48
N TRP A 251 9.46 -5.01 11.99
CA TRP A 251 9.56 -5.88 10.82
C TRP A 251 9.99 -5.12 9.55
N ALA A 252 9.49 -3.89 9.35
CA ALA A 252 9.93 -3.00 8.27
C ALA A 252 11.40 -2.52 8.41
N LEU A 253 11.99 -2.54 9.61
CA LEU A 253 13.42 -2.31 9.83
C LEU A 253 14.26 -3.60 9.75
N GLU A 254 13.65 -4.78 9.80
CA GLU A 254 14.32 -6.08 9.68
C GLU A 254 14.32 -6.60 8.22
N ASP A 255 13.18 -6.59 7.54
CA ASP A 255 13.00 -7.17 6.21
C ASP A 255 13.47 -6.25 5.06
N ASN A 256 13.54 -6.76 3.83
CA ASN A 256 13.93 -6.04 2.63
C ASN A 256 12.76 -5.26 2.00
N VAL A 257 12.11 -4.41 2.79
CA VAL A 257 11.01 -3.52 2.36
C VAL A 257 11.51 -2.38 1.47
N CYS A 258 10.59 -1.73 0.75
CA CYS A 258 10.94 -0.58 -0.11
C CYS A 258 10.90 0.72 0.71
N HIS A 259 12.06 1.39 0.79
CA HIS A 259 12.30 2.65 1.52
C HIS A 259 12.18 2.61 3.07
N PRO A 260 12.91 1.72 3.77
CA PRO A 260 12.96 1.69 5.24
C PRO A 260 13.45 3.00 5.88
N GLU A 261 14.14 3.87 5.11
CA GLU A 261 14.58 5.18 5.56
C GLU A 261 13.43 6.11 6.01
N LYS A 262 12.18 5.83 5.61
CA LYS A 262 10.99 6.52 6.15
C LYS A 262 10.93 6.47 7.68
N LEU A 263 11.35 5.37 8.30
CA LEU A 263 11.37 5.21 9.76
C LEU A 263 12.57 5.90 10.44
N PHE A 264 13.55 6.42 9.70
CA PHE A 264 14.76 7.03 10.27
C PHE A 264 14.55 8.42 10.91
N THR A 265 13.31 8.91 11.00
CA THR A 265 12.95 10.01 11.91
C THR A 265 12.82 9.53 13.36
N ILE A 266 12.47 8.25 13.56
CA ILE A 266 12.40 7.62 14.88
C ILE A 266 13.83 7.37 15.39
N LYS A 267 14.04 7.71 16.67
CA LYS A 267 15.34 7.63 17.35
C LYS A 267 15.95 6.25 17.23
N ASN A 268 17.25 6.19 16.94
CA ASN A 268 18.03 4.96 16.73
C ASN A 268 17.54 4.01 15.61
N ALA A 269 16.44 4.25 14.89
CA ALA A 269 15.93 3.34 13.88
C ALA A 269 16.95 3.06 12.74
N ARG A 270 17.75 4.07 12.38
CA ARG A 270 18.89 3.92 11.45
C ARG A 270 20.01 3.04 12.03
N ARG A 271 20.31 3.14 13.33
CA ARG A 271 21.28 2.25 14.00
C ARG A 271 20.77 0.82 14.00
N TYR A 272 19.48 0.60 14.25
CA TYR A 272 18.88 -0.74 14.27
C TYR A 272 18.97 -1.41 12.90
N ARG A 273 18.56 -0.70 11.83
CA ARG A 273 18.70 -1.17 10.45
C ARG A 273 20.14 -1.51 10.05
N ASN A 274 21.11 -0.81 10.62
CA ASN A 274 22.55 -1.02 10.40
C ASN A 274 23.18 -2.04 11.37
N THR A 275 22.37 -2.76 12.18
CA THR A 275 22.80 -3.69 13.24
C THR A 275 23.76 -3.11 14.30
N GLN A 276 23.58 -1.83 14.63
CA GLN A 276 24.39 -1.03 15.57
C GLN A 276 23.72 -0.78 16.94
N CYS A 277 22.53 -1.35 17.18
CA CYS A 277 21.78 -1.21 18.44
C CYS A 277 20.77 -2.34 18.63
N GLY A 278 20.24 -2.50 19.85
CA GLY A 278 19.05 -3.34 20.11
C GLY A 278 17.75 -2.69 19.61
N PHE A 279 16.65 -3.43 19.54
CA PHE A 279 15.33 -2.83 19.23
C PHE A 279 14.78 -2.04 20.43
N ASP A 280 15.16 -2.43 21.65
CA ASP A 280 14.91 -1.75 22.91
C ASP A 280 15.61 -0.37 23.01
N GLU A 281 16.64 -0.13 22.20
CA GLU A 281 17.22 1.21 22.01
C GLU A 281 16.43 2.08 21.03
N VAL A 282 15.54 1.51 20.19
CA VAL A 282 14.74 2.27 19.21
C VAL A 282 13.68 3.09 19.92
N GLY A 283 13.37 4.27 19.39
CA GLY A 283 12.35 5.18 19.89
C GLY A 283 10.91 4.69 19.71
N ILE A 284 10.60 3.41 19.97
CA ILE A 284 9.25 2.83 19.90
C ILE A 284 9.00 2.08 21.20
N LYS A 285 8.06 2.54 22.02
CA LYS A 285 7.77 1.98 23.34
C LYS A 285 6.28 1.72 23.50
N VAL A 286 5.91 0.45 23.52
CA VAL A 286 4.60 0.00 24.00
C VAL A 286 4.56 0.24 25.51
N LEU A 287 3.67 1.11 25.97
CA LEU A 287 3.47 1.37 27.41
C LEU A 287 2.38 0.45 27.98
N ASP A 288 1.30 0.27 27.20
CA ASP A 288 0.23 -0.70 27.42
C ASP A 288 -0.44 -1.01 26.05
N GLN A 289 -1.48 -1.86 26.01
CA GLN A 289 -2.14 -2.27 24.75
C GLN A 289 -2.79 -1.12 23.96
N GLU A 290 -3.25 -0.06 24.63
CA GLU A 290 -3.91 1.10 24.03
C GLU A 290 -2.98 2.34 23.99
N THR A 291 -1.76 2.30 24.58
CA THR A 291 -0.80 3.43 24.61
C THR A 291 0.55 3.12 23.94
N LEU A 292 0.92 3.92 22.94
CA LEU A 292 2.19 3.85 22.21
C LEU A 292 2.99 5.16 22.35
N GLN A 293 4.21 5.08 22.88
CA GLN A 293 5.18 6.18 22.88
C GLN A 293 6.16 6.04 21.70
N ILE A 294 6.45 7.16 21.04
CA ILE A 294 7.46 7.28 19.99
C ILE A 294 8.44 8.39 20.38
N GLU A 295 9.74 8.15 20.23
CA GLU A 295 10.82 9.12 20.45
C GLU A 295 11.56 9.36 19.13
N LEU A 296 11.74 10.63 18.75
CA LEU A 296 12.36 11.05 17.50
C LEU A 296 13.87 11.31 17.66
N GLU A 297 14.62 11.16 16.57
CA GLU A 297 16.05 11.48 16.51
C GLU A 297 16.30 13.01 16.61
N LYS A 298 15.31 13.82 16.20
CA LYS A 298 15.27 15.29 16.28
C LYS A 298 13.83 15.80 16.09
N PRO A 299 13.52 17.09 16.37
CA PRO A 299 12.20 17.66 16.11
C PRO A 299 11.83 17.59 14.62
N ASP A 300 10.63 17.13 14.33
CA ASP A 300 10.14 16.88 12.97
C ASP A 300 8.67 17.35 12.84
N PRO A 301 8.42 18.60 12.39
CA PRO A 301 7.07 19.15 12.27
C PRO A 301 6.15 18.29 11.39
N GLU A 302 6.72 17.62 10.40
CA GLU A 302 6.02 16.76 9.45
C GLU A 302 5.70 15.37 10.01
N PHE A 303 6.03 15.06 11.27
CA PHE A 303 5.91 13.71 11.82
C PHE A 303 4.46 13.17 11.79
N LEU A 304 3.48 14.01 12.13
CA LEU A 304 2.06 13.63 12.07
C LEU A 304 1.56 13.43 10.63
N HIS A 305 2.11 14.17 9.67
CA HIS A 305 1.83 13.96 8.24
C HIS A 305 2.48 12.65 7.75
N LYS A 306 3.70 12.33 8.18
CA LYS A 306 4.38 11.07 7.86
C LYS A 306 3.59 9.86 8.36
N LEU A 307 3.07 9.89 9.59
CA LEU A 307 2.23 8.82 10.15
C LEU A 307 0.92 8.56 9.38
N SER A 308 0.47 9.50 8.53
CA SER A 308 -0.69 9.31 7.64
C SER A 308 -0.35 8.59 6.33
N GLN A 309 0.93 8.46 5.98
CA GLN A 309 1.35 7.77 4.77
C GLN A 309 1.27 6.26 4.96
N PRO A 310 0.81 5.48 3.95
CA PRO A 310 0.59 4.05 4.09
C PRO A 310 1.73 3.24 4.70
N PHE A 311 3.00 3.59 4.44
CA PHE A 311 4.16 2.90 5.01
C PHE A 311 4.19 2.83 6.54
N PHE A 312 3.47 3.71 7.24
CA PHE A 312 3.38 3.71 8.71
C PHE A 312 2.15 2.97 9.26
N PHE A 313 1.26 2.47 8.40
CA PHE A 313 0.08 1.71 8.81
C PHE A 313 0.49 0.35 9.44
N PRO A 314 -0.28 -0.17 10.40
CA PRO A 314 0.03 -1.42 11.09
C PRO A 314 -0.35 -2.64 10.25
N LEU A 315 0.18 -3.80 10.65
CA LEU A 315 -0.18 -5.13 10.16
C LEU A 315 -0.55 -6.05 11.32
N PHE A 316 -1.48 -6.98 11.09
CA PHE A 316 -1.74 -8.08 12.01
C PHE A 316 -0.62 -9.13 11.92
N GLY A 317 0.46 -8.90 12.67
CA GLY A 317 1.64 -9.76 12.71
C GLY A 317 2.55 -9.65 11.47
N GLN A 318 3.66 -10.39 11.50
CA GLN A 318 4.72 -10.34 10.49
C GLN A 318 4.38 -11.18 9.25
N VAL A 319 3.44 -10.69 8.43
CA VAL A 319 2.97 -11.37 7.21
C VAL A 319 3.30 -10.60 5.94
N ARG A 320 3.90 -11.30 4.96
CA ARG A 320 4.27 -10.70 3.66
C ARG A 320 3.08 -10.16 2.89
N GLU A 321 2.02 -10.96 2.72
CA GLU A 321 0.75 -10.49 2.18
C GLU A 321 -0.32 -10.55 3.28
N PRO A 322 -0.96 -9.43 3.62
CA PRO A 322 -1.92 -9.36 4.71
C PRO A 322 -3.27 -9.98 4.36
N LYS A 323 -3.92 -10.57 5.36
CA LYS A 323 -5.29 -11.11 5.28
C LYS A 323 -6.30 -10.38 6.16
N TRP A 324 -5.79 -9.55 7.08
CA TRP A 324 -6.57 -8.87 8.11
C TRP A 324 -6.31 -7.38 8.01
N PHE A 325 -7.38 -6.61 8.19
CA PHE A 325 -7.49 -5.23 7.74
C PHE A 325 -8.09 -4.37 8.86
N ASN A 326 -7.46 -3.23 9.19
CA ASN A 326 -7.98 -2.30 10.20
C ASN A 326 -8.60 -1.03 9.60
N GLY A 327 -8.60 -0.88 8.28
CA GLY A 327 -9.26 0.23 7.57
C GLY A 327 -10.73 -0.03 7.24
N PRO A 328 -11.42 0.91 6.55
CA PRO A 328 -12.86 0.86 6.27
C PRO A 328 -13.31 -0.20 5.27
N TYR A 329 -12.40 -0.89 4.59
CA TYR A 329 -12.69 -1.96 3.62
C TYR A 329 -11.85 -3.21 3.90
N LEU A 330 -12.35 -4.36 3.45
CA LEU A 330 -11.64 -5.64 3.45
C LEU A 330 -11.71 -6.30 2.06
N VAL A 331 -10.76 -7.17 1.75
CA VAL A 331 -10.73 -7.93 0.49
C VAL A 331 -11.83 -8.99 0.50
N LEU A 332 -12.74 -8.92 -0.46
CA LEU A 332 -13.76 -9.93 -0.73
C LEU A 332 -13.24 -10.98 -1.74
N GLU A 333 -12.58 -10.51 -2.79
CA GLU A 333 -11.98 -11.32 -3.86
C GLU A 333 -10.73 -10.61 -4.40
N ASP A 334 -9.66 -11.36 -4.69
CA ASP A 334 -8.46 -10.88 -5.39
C ASP A 334 -8.05 -11.94 -6.43
N THR A 335 -7.95 -11.54 -7.70
CA THR A 335 -7.60 -12.43 -8.81
C THR A 335 -6.55 -11.81 -9.74
N LYS A 336 -6.24 -12.50 -10.85
CA LYS A 336 -5.32 -11.98 -11.88
C LYS A 336 -5.93 -10.86 -12.74
N THR A 337 -7.23 -10.59 -12.60
CA THR A 337 -8.00 -9.68 -13.49
C THR A 337 -8.86 -8.67 -12.75
N ASN A 338 -9.22 -8.93 -11.49
CA ASN A 338 -10.00 -8.02 -10.65
C ASN A 338 -9.53 -8.05 -9.19
N LEU A 339 -9.92 -7.02 -8.43
CA LEU A 339 -9.88 -6.94 -6.98
C LEU A 339 -11.22 -6.34 -6.50
N THR A 340 -11.94 -7.08 -5.68
CA THR A 340 -13.23 -6.67 -5.11
C THR A 340 -13.06 -6.45 -3.62
N LEU A 341 -13.31 -5.23 -3.17
CA LEU A 341 -13.34 -4.87 -1.74
C LEU A 341 -14.79 -4.68 -1.29
N CYS A 342 -15.09 -5.03 -0.06
CA CYS A 342 -16.35 -4.68 0.59
C CYS A 342 -16.10 -3.99 1.93
N LYS A 343 -17.11 -3.29 2.43
CA LYS A 343 -17.10 -2.57 3.71
C LYS A 343 -16.64 -3.47 4.86
N ASN A 344 -15.61 -3.04 5.60
CA ASN A 344 -15.18 -3.70 6.83
C ASN A 344 -16.09 -3.27 7.98
N PRO A 345 -16.92 -4.16 8.55
CA PRO A 345 -17.81 -3.76 9.63
C PRO A 345 -17.06 -3.56 10.96
N TYR A 346 -15.86 -4.14 11.13
CA TYR A 346 -15.02 -3.97 12.32
C TYR A 346 -14.36 -2.58 12.40
N HIS A 347 -14.50 -1.76 11.35
CA HIS A 347 -14.02 -0.38 11.34
C HIS A 347 -14.91 0.53 12.20
N TRP A 348 -14.28 1.40 12.99
CA TRP A 348 -14.97 2.27 13.96
C TRP A 348 -15.78 3.42 13.32
N ASN A 349 -15.62 3.66 12.02
CA ASN A 349 -16.23 4.77 11.28
C ASN A 349 -16.91 4.29 9.98
N SER A 350 -17.93 5.00 9.52
CA SER A 350 -18.72 4.63 8.34
C SER A 350 -17.97 4.84 7.02
N SER A 351 -17.87 3.80 6.20
CA SER A 351 -17.47 3.93 4.79
C SER A 351 -18.61 4.45 3.90
N HIS A 352 -18.27 5.14 2.82
CA HIS A 352 -19.24 5.71 1.86
C HIS A 352 -19.83 4.66 0.92
N PHE A 353 -18.97 3.89 0.22
CA PHE A 353 -19.40 2.80 -0.65
C PHE A 353 -19.55 1.48 0.12
N GLU A 354 -20.48 0.64 -0.30
CA GLU A 354 -20.64 -0.74 0.18
C GLU A 354 -19.66 -1.71 -0.49
N ARG A 355 -19.24 -1.39 -1.72
CA ARG A 355 -18.27 -2.17 -2.50
C ARG A 355 -17.35 -1.26 -3.32
N ILE A 356 -16.12 -1.72 -3.55
CA ILE A 356 -15.21 -1.15 -4.54
C ILE A 356 -14.80 -2.30 -5.47
N GLU A 357 -15.06 -2.14 -6.77
CA GLU A 357 -14.72 -3.10 -7.83
C GLU A 357 -13.58 -2.50 -8.64
N VAL A 358 -12.45 -3.21 -8.74
CA VAL A 358 -11.25 -2.78 -9.47
C VAL A 358 -10.96 -3.78 -10.59
N GLU A 359 -10.95 -3.32 -11.84
CA GLU A 359 -10.57 -4.13 -13.00
C GLU A 359 -9.13 -3.82 -13.48
N TYR A 360 -8.44 -4.83 -13.99
CA TYR A 360 -7.05 -4.72 -14.46
C TYR A 360 -6.99 -4.72 -16.00
N ILE A 361 -6.97 -3.53 -16.60
CA ILE A 361 -7.07 -3.34 -18.07
C ILE A 361 -5.90 -2.47 -18.57
N ASP A 362 -5.11 -2.99 -19.52
CA ASP A 362 -3.96 -2.27 -20.11
C ASP A 362 -4.37 -1.34 -21.28
N GLY A 363 -5.48 -1.64 -21.96
CA GLY A 363 -5.87 -1.01 -23.23
C GLY A 363 -6.52 0.38 -23.09
N ASN A 364 -5.75 1.46 -23.21
CA ASN A 364 -6.23 2.84 -23.03
C ASN A 364 -7.57 3.19 -23.74
N HIS A 365 -7.80 2.76 -24.98
CA HIS A 365 -9.07 3.02 -25.69
C HIS A 365 -10.27 2.28 -25.06
N GLU A 366 -10.05 1.08 -24.53
CA GLU A 366 -11.07 0.26 -23.85
C GLU A 366 -11.45 0.89 -22.50
N ILE A 367 -10.45 1.29 -21.70
CA ILE A 367 -10.63 2.03 -20.45
C ILE A 367 -11.48 3.29 -20.69
N TYR A 368 -11.14 4.07 -21.70
CA TYR A 368 -11.86 5.30 -22.03
C TYR A 368 -13.29 5.02 -22.50
N ALA A 369 -13.49 3.98 -23.32
CA ALA A 369 -14.82 3.56 -23.74
C ALA A 369 -15.69 3.06 -22.58
N LEU A 370 -15.12 2.39 -21.57
CA LEU A 370 -15.83 1.96 -20.35
C LEU A 370 -16.23 3.16 -19.49
N PHE A 371 -15.36 4.15 -19.33
CA PHE A 371 -15.70 5.42 -18.65
C PHE A 371 -16.84 6.16 -19.36
N LYS A 372 -16.75 6.33 -20.69
CA LYS A 372 -17.82 6.97 -21.50
C LYS A 372 -19.13 6.17 -21.53
N GLN A 373 -19.12 4.88 -21.13
CA GLN A 373 -20.30 4.03 -20.93
C GLN A 373 -20.85 4.05 -19.50
N GLY A 374 -20.24 4.79 -18.55
CA GLY A 374 -20.62 4.77 -17.12
C GLY A 374 -20.23 3.48 -16.37
N LYS A 375 -19.38 2.65 -16.97
CA LYS A 375 -18.90 1.37 -16.38
C LYS A 375 -17.65 1.55 -15.52
N ALA A 376 -16.93 2.66 -15.66
CA ALA A 376 -15.85 3.06 -14.78
C ALA A 376 -16.08 4.50 -14.31
N ASP A 377 -15.81 4.78 -13.04
CA ASP A 377 -16.06 6.10 -12.46
C ASP A 377 -14.85 7.04 -12.54
N TRP A 378 -13.69 6.49 -12.93
CA TRP A 378 -12.42 7.21 -13.07
C TRP A 378 -11.76 6.91 -14.41
N VAL A 379 -11.20 7.93 -15.05
CA VAL A 379 -10.22 7.78 -16.13
C VAL A 379 -9.12 8.82 -16.02
N GLY A 380 -7.89 8.44 -16.35
CA GLY A 380 -6.70 9.27 -16.23
C GLY A 380 -5.95 9.11 -14.89
N ASP A 381 -5.05 10.05 -14.65
CA ASP A 381 -4.03 9.95 -13.61
C ASP A 381 -4.65 9.87 -12.19
N PRO A 382 -4.03 9.12 -11.25
CA PRO A 382 -2.83 8.30 -11.40
C PRO A 382 -3.12 6.82 -11.68
N LEU A 383 -4.37 6.45 -11.98
CA LEU A 383 -4.82 5.05 -12.07
C LEU A 383 -4.75 4.48 -13.49
N THR A 384 -5.02 5.34 -14.47
CA THR A 384 -4.87 5.05 -15.91
C THR A 384 -4.25 6.28 -16.57
N ILE A 385 -4.20 6.34 -17.91
CA ILE A 385 -3.69 7.51 -18.65
C ILE A 385 -4.73 8.02 -19.63
N LEU A 386 -4.72 9.33 -19.90
CA LEU A 386 -5.43 9.95 -21.02
C LEU A 386 -4.44 10.24 -22.16
N SER A 387 -4.85 9.96 -23.40
CA SER A 387 -4.13 10.43 -24.59
C SER A 387 -4.33 11.94 -24.78
N ALA A 388 -3.48 12.56 -25.60
CA ALA A 388 -3.61 13.98 -25.94
C ALA A 388 -4.93 14.31 -26.66
N GLU A 389 -5.54 13.33 -27.34
CA GLU A 389 -6.85 13.44 -27.97
C GLU A 389 -7.99 13.33 -26.95
N GLN A 390 -7.97 12.30 -26.09
CA GLN A 390 -8.97 12.07 -25.03
C GLN A 390 -9.03 13.26 -24.06
N ALA A 391 -7.88 13.83 -23.69
CA ALA A 391 -7.84 15.03 -22.86
C ALA A 391 -8.53 16.23 -23.56
N LYS A 392 -8.28 16.43 -24.86
CA LYS A 392 -8.92 17.50 -25.65
C LYS A 392 -10.41 17.25 -25.94
N GLU A 393 -10.88 16.01 -25.88
CA GLU A 393 -12.31 15.68 -25.92
C GLU A 393 -12.98 16.01 -24.58
N LEU A 394 -12.46 15.46 -23.48
CA LEU A 394 -12.96 15.72 -22.12
C LEU A 394 -12.90 17.21 -21.73
N GLU A 395 -11.95 17.98 -22.27
CA GLU A 395 -11.88 19.43 -22.09
C GLU A 395 -13.06 20.15 -22.76
N LYS A 396 -13.42 19.78 -24.01
CA LYS A 396 -14.61 20.32 -24.70
C LYS A 396 -15.91 19.97 -24.00
N GLU A 397 -15.96 18.81 -23.35
CA GLU A 397 -17.09 18.36 -22.53
C GLU A 397 -17.11 18.97 -21.12
N ASN A 398 -16.10 19.77 -20.74
CA ASN A 398 -15.89 20.30 -19.38
C ASN A 398 -15.71 19.22 -18.28
N LEU A 399 -15.50 17.97 -18.67
CA LEU A 399 -15.27 16.84 -17.77
C LEU A 399 -13.82 16.76 -17.28
N LEU A 400 -12.85 17.16 -18.11
CA LEU A 400 -11.43 17.13 -17.75
C LEU A 400 -11.18 17.95 -16.46
N LYS A 401 -10.38 17.37 -15.57
CA LYS A 401 -9.77 18.00 -14.40
C LYS A 401 -8.25 17.93 -14.56
N LYS A 402 -7.59 18.98 -14.08
CA LYS A 402 -6.14 19.17 -14.13
C LYS A 402 -5.69 19.53 -12.71
N ARG A 403 -4.69 18.84 -12.17
CA ARG A 403 -4.11 19.20 -10.87
C ARG A 403 -2.60 19.00 -10.88
N LEU A 404 -1.86 20.07 -10.60
CA LEU A 404 -0.42 20.01 -10.37
C LEU A 404 -0.15 19.38 -8.99
N PHE A 405 0.87 18.54 -8.91
CA PHE A 405 1.37 17.97 -7.65
C PHE A 405 2.90 18.15 -7.58
N HIS A 406 3.48 17.97 -6.40
CA HIS A 406 4.93 18.03 -6.20
C HIS A 406 5.63 16.78 -6.76
N ARG A 407 5.64 16.65 -8.09
CA ARG A 407 6.08 15.45 -8.82
C ARG A 407 6.74 15.84 -10.14
N ARG A 408 8.00 15.46 -10.32
CA ARG A 408 8.82 15.82 -11.49
C ARG A 408 9.18 14.57 -12.29
N PHE A 409 8.80 14.53 -13.56
CA PHE A 409 9.15 13.44 -14.47
C PHE A 409 10.59 13.61 -14.95
N CYS A 410 11.42 12.58 -14.76
CA CYS A 410 12.87 12.63 -14.95
C CYS A 410 13.36 11.41 -15.72
N ILE A 411 14.42 11.56 -16.53
CA ILE A 411 15.22 10.44 -17.02
C ILE A 411 16.37 10.21 -16.05
N LEU A 412 16.45 9.01 -15.47
CA LEU A 412 17.60 8.60 -14.66
C LEU A 412 18.73 8.10 -15.56
N PHE A 413 19.97 8.39 -15.17
CA PHE A 413 21.16 7.75 -15.71
C PHE A 413 21.79 6.87 -14.63
N ASN A 414 22.13 5.63 -14.96
CA ASN A 414 22.89 4.78 -14.04
C ASN A 414 24.38 5.21 -14.06
N THR A 415 24.81 5.95 -13.04
CA THR A 415 26.14 6.56 -13.01
C THR A 415 27.28 5.56 -12.77
N THR A 416 26.99 4.27 -12.53
CA THR A 416 28.02 3.20 -12.53
C THR A 416 28.16 2.48 -13.87
N HIS A 417 27.33 2.80 -14.88
CA HIS A 417 27.46 2.22 -16.21
C HIS A 417 28.70 2.80 -16.93
N PRO A 418 29.57 2.01 -17.59
CA PRO A 418 30.85 2.49 -18.13
C PRO A 418 30.80 3.70 -19.07
N ILE A 419 29.67 3.93 -19.74
CA ILE A 419 29.45 5.11 -20.60
C ILE A 419 28.76 6.25 -19.85
N LEU A 420 27.75 5.95 -19.03
CA LEU A 420 26.92 6.96 -18.36
C LEU A 420 27.52 7.45 -17.03
N SER A 421 28.62 6.86 -16.57
CA SER A 421 29.50 7.43 -15.55
C SER A 421 30.17 8.73 -16.02
N THR A 422 30.38 8.88 -17.32
CA THR A 422 30.98 10.08 -17.94
C THR A 422 30.01 11.26 -17.89
N LEU A 423 30.39 12.32 -17.18
CA LEU A 423 29.54 13.49 -16.97
C LEU A 423 29.13 14.16 -18.30
N ALA A 424 30.09 14.37 -19.20
CA ALA A 424 29.85 15.02 -20.48
C ALA A 424 28.83 14.24 -21.36
N ILE A 425 28.75 12.90 -21.23
CA ILE A 425 27.71 12.11 -21.91
C ILE A 425 26.32 12.38 -21.30
N ARG A 426 26.19 12.41 -19.97
CA ARG A 426 24.89 12.73 -19.31
C ARG A 426 24.43 14.16 -19.63
N GLN A 427 25.35 15.13 -19.62
CA GLN A 427 25.08 16.52 -20.01
C GLN A 427 24.60 16.59 -21.46
N ALA A 428 25.29 15.92 -22.40
CA ALA A 428 24.85 15.85 -23.80
C ALA A 428 23.45 15.24 -23.96
N LEU A 429 23.18 14.10 -23.31
CA LEU A 429 21.88 13.42 -23.36
C LEU A 429 20.75 14.27 -22.76
N SER A 430 21.03 15.11 -21.75
CA SER A 430 20.04 16.03 -21.14
C SER A 430 19.79 17.30 -21.96
N LEU A 431 20.84 17.93 -22.48
CA LEU A 431 20.78 19.22 -23.22
C LEU A 431 20.29 19.07 -24.67
N SER A 432 20.23 17.84 -25.18
CA SER A 432 19.66 17.52 -26.49
C SER A 432 18.13 17.30 -26.48
N ILE A 433 17.48 17.35 -25.32
CA ILE A 433 16.04 17.10 -25.16
C ILE A 433 15.27 18.43 -25.17
N ASP A 434 14.37 18.64 -26.13
CA ASP A 434 13.42 19.74 -26.05
C ASP A 434 12.26 19.34 -25.12
N ARG A 435 12.13 20.08 -24.02
CA ARG A 435 11.14 19.84 -22.97
C ARG A 435 9.77 20.44 -23.32
N ASN A 436 9.74 21.45 -24.19
CA ASN A 436 8.49 22.08 -24.65
C ASN A 436 7.77 21.13 -25.61
N GLU A 437 8.47 20.60 -26.62
CA GLU A 437 7.95 19.57 -27.54
C GLU A 437 7.36 18.36 -26.79
N ILE A 438 8.06 17.86 -25.76
CA ILE A 438 7.52 16.80 -24.90
C ILE A 438 6.22 17.22 -24.22
N CYS A 439 6.11 18.44 -23.70
CA CYS A 439 4.91 18.93 -23.01
C CYS A 439 3.78 19.36 -23.96
N GLU A 440 4.07 19.66 -25.23
CA GLU A 440 3.07 20.07 -26.22
C GLU A 440 2.48 18.87 -26.97
N SER A 441 3.33 17.91 -27.37
CA SER A 441 2.94 16.76 -28.19
C SER A 441 2.60 15.50 -27.39
N ILE A 442 3.35 15.19 -26.32
CA ILE A 442 3.29 13.89 -25.62
C ILE A 442 2.64 14.01 -24.23
N PHE A 443 3.00 15.05 -23.48
CA PHE A 443 2.55 15.31 -22.11
C PHE A 443 1.81 16.65 -21.98
N PRO A 444 0.68 16.85 -22.72
CA PRO A 444 -0.10 18.08 -22.68
C PRO A 444 -0.43 18.54 -21.25
N TYR A 445 -0.39 19.87 -21.07
CA TYR A 445 -0.59 20.61 -19.83
C TYR A 445 0.45 20.34 -18.71
N SER A 446 1.45 19.48 -18.91
CA SER A 446 2.61 19.41 -18.00
C SER A 446 3.51 20.65 -18.16
N LEU A 447 4.27 20.99 -17.12
CA LEU A 447 5.07 22.21 -17.08
C LEU A 447 6.55 21.89 -17.36
N PRO A 448 7.16 22.33 -18.48
CA PRO A 448 8.55 21.99 -18.80
C PRO A 448 9.51 22.61 -17.77
N THR A 449 10.48 21.81 -17.33
CA THR A 449 11.46 22.24 -16.31
C THR A 449 12.37 23.37 -16.82
N ILE A 450 12.74 24.25 -15.88
CA ILE A 450 13.62 25.43 -16.09
C ILE A 450 15.02 25.08 -15.55
N PRO A 451 16.12 25.51 -16.19
CA PRO A 451 16.19 26.36 -17.39
C PRO A 451 15.87 25.62 -18.70
N LYS A 452 15.39 26.36 -19.70
CA LYS A 452 14.98 25.84 -21.01
C LYS A 452 16.16 25.58 -21.95
N ASP A 453 17.30 25.10 -21.45
CA ASP A 453 18.59 25.08 -22.15
C ASP A 453 18.72 23.94 -23.18
N TYR A 454 17.68 23.72 -23.99
CA TYR A 454 17.79 22.97 -25.23
C TYR A 454 18.80 23.67 -26.15
N THR A 455 19.99 23.09 -26.22
CA THR A 455 21.17 23.74 -26.80
C THR A 455 21.94 22.73 -27.64
N LYS A 456 21.34 22.31 -28.77
CA LYS A 456 21.85 21.21 -29.62
C LYS A 456 23.35 21.28 -29.92
N GLY A 457 23.91 22.48 -30.15
CA GLY A 457 25.36 22.67 -30.35
C GLY A 457 26.22 22.47 -29.09
N LEU A 458 25.72 22.88 -27.92
CA LEU A 458 26.38 22.63 -26.63
C LEU A 458 26.29 21.14 -26.25
N ALA A 459 25.13 20.52 -26.47
CA ALA A 459 24.95 19.07 -26.31
C ALA A 459 25.93 18.28 -27.20
N GLN A 460 26.12 18.68 -28.46
CA GLN A 460 27.13 18.09 -29.34
C GLN A 460 28.57 18.35 -28.86
N THR A 461 28.85 19.53 -28.29
CA THR A 461 30.16 19.86 -27.71
C THR A 461 30.49 18.93 -26.53
N PHE A 462 29.56 18.75 -25.60
CA PHE A 462 29.72 17.79 -24.50
C PHE A 462 29.81 16.34 -24.98
N PHE A 463 29.10 15.96 -26.06
CA PHE A 463 29.22 14.61 -26.62
C PHE A 463 30.63 14.35 -27.20
N GLU A 464 31.19 15.31 -27.95
CA GLU A 464 32.56 15.22 -28.47
C GLU A 464 33.62 15.28 -27.35
N GLN A 465 33.32 15.90 -26.21
CA GLN A 465 34.15 15.80 -25.00
C GLN A 465 34.09 14.38 -24.41
N GLY A 466 32.89 13.85 -24.19
CA GLY A 466 32.70 12.50 -23.64
C GLY A 466 33.31 11.40 -24.52
N LEU A 467 33.28 11.54 -25.85
CA LEU A 467 34.00 10.66 -26.77
C LEU A 467 35.52 10.69 -26.54
N LYS A 468 36.12 11.87 -26.30
CA LYS A 468 37.56 12.00 -26.03
C LYS A 468 37.94 11.40 -24.67
N GLU A 469 37.14 11.65 -23.64
CA GLU A 469 37.34 11.11 -22.29
C GLU A 469 37.29 9.57 -22.30
N LEU A 470 36.28 8.99 -22.97
CA LEU A 470 36.13 7.54 -23.13
C LEU A 470 37.06 6.92 -24.20
N ARG A 471 37.79 7.74 -24.97
CA ARG A 471 38.61 7.34 -26.13
C ARG A 471 37.83 6.57 -27.21
N LEU A 472 36.57 6.95 -27.40
CA LEU A 472 35.64 6.35 -28.35
C LEU A 472 35.47 7.22 -29.62
N THR A 473 34.86 6.62 -30.63
CA THR A 473 34.35 7.29 -31.83
C THR A 473 32.86 7.01 -31.95
N ARG A 474 32.11 7.78 -32.76
CA ARG A 474 30.70 7.47 -33.08
C ARG A 474 30.48 6.02 -33.56
N LYS A 475 31.46 5.43 -34.26
CA LYS A 475 31.40 4.05 -34.77
C LYS A 475 31.72 2.98 -33.74
N THR A 476 32.38 3.34 -32.64
CA THR A 476 32.76 2.43 -31.54
C THR A 476 32.01 2.71 -30.24
N PHE A 477 31.12 3.71 -30.24
CA PHE A 477 30.20 3.97 -29.15
C PHE A 477 29.15 2.83 -29.08
N PRO A 478 28.96 2.18 -27.91
CA PRO A 478 28.04 1.06 -27.79
C PRO A 478 26.57 1.52 -27.89
N THR A 479 25.69 0.59 -28.26
CA THR A 479 24.24 0.80 -28.17
C THR A 479 23.85 1.03 -26.71
N LEU A 480 23.19 2.15 -26.41
CA LEU A 480 22.63 2.40 -25.07
C LEU A 480 21.22 1.82 -24.94
N ILE A 481 20.85 1.36 -23.75
CA ILE A 481 19.51 0.83 -23.45
C ILE A 481 18.65 1.88 -22.74
N PHE A 482 17.47 2.16 -23.29
CA PHE A 482 16.41 2.92 -22.64
C PHE A 482 15.27 1.99 -22.24
N THR A 483 15.16 1.70 -20.93
CA THR A 483 14.16 0.81 -20.37
C THR A 483 12.96 1.59 -19.87
N TYR A 484 11.73 1.15 -20.15
CA TYR A 484 10.50 1.83 -19.76
C TYR A 484 9.30 0.87 -19.65
N SER A 485 8.18 1.36 -19.12
CA SER A 485 6.97 0.59 -18.81
C SER A 485 5.83 0.77 -19.82
N HIS A 486 4.89 -0.20 -19.86
CA HIS A 486 3.76 -0.23 -20.81
C HIS A 486 2.71 0.87 -20.57
N GLN A 487 2.89 2.05 -21.18
CA GLN A 487 1.88 3.11 -21.19
C GLN A 487 2.07 4.02 -22.42
N THR A 488 0.98 4.43 -23.09
CA THR A 488 1.02 5.11 -24.41
C THR A 488 1.96 6.33 -24.47
N ARG A 489 1.84 7.28 -23.53
CA ARG A 489 2.73 8.46 -23.46
C ARG A 489 4.20 8.11 -23.17
N ARG A 490 4.47 6.92 -22.62
CA ARG A 490 5.84 6.41 -22.38
C ARG A 490 6.43 5.74 -23.63
N ASP A 491 5.61 5.09 -24.46
CA ASP A 491 6.01 4.64 -25.80
C ASP A 491 6.43 5.82 -26.69
N GLU A 492 5.58 6.85 -26.74
CA GLU A 492 5.80 8.09 -27.49
C GLU A 492 7.08 8.80 -27.03
N LEU A 493 7.28 8.94 -25.71
CA LEU A 493 8.50 9.50 -25.13
C LEU A 493 9.75 8.67 -25.45
N ALA A 494 9.67 7.34 -25.35
CA ALA A 494 10.78 6.46 -25.66
C ALA A 494 11.20 6.56 -27.14
N ALA A 495 10.24 6.63 -28.05
CA ALA A 495 10.48 6.86 -29.47
C ALA A 495 11.11 8.24 -29.74
N TYR A 496 10.57 9.31 -29.13
CA TYR A 496 11.10 10.66 -29.24
C TYR A 496 12.56 10.76 -28.74
N LEU A 497 12.87 10.20 -27.57
CA LEU A 497 14.23 10.25 -26.99
C LEU A 497 15.23 9.45 -27.83
N LYS A 498 14.86 8.25 -28.29
CA LYS A 498 15.65 7.46 -29.25
C LYS A 498 15.97 8.28 -30.50
N GLN A 499 14.95 8.81 -31.17
CA GLN A 499 15.14 9.59 -32.39
C GLN A 499 16.05 10.81 -32.14
N THR A 500 15.80 11.54 -31.05
CA THR A 500 16.53 12.75 -30.67
C THR A 500 18.02 12.48 -30.47
N TRP A 501 18.38 11.44 -29.72
CA TRP A 501 19.76 11.08 -29.44
C TRP A 501 20.48 10.48 -30.67
N GLU A 502 19.81 9.59 -31.42
CA GLU A 502 20.39 9.00 -32.64
C GLU A 502 20.64 10.07 -33.73
N GLN A 503 19.68 10.99 -33.95
CA GLN A 503 19.84 12.09 -34.93
C GLN A 503 20.82 13.19 -34.49
N THR A 504 20.99 13.42 -33.18
CA THR A 504 21.88 14.48 -32.69
C THR A 504 23.34 14.03 -32.58
N PHE A 505 23.58 12.76 -32.25
CA PHE A 505 24.92 12.24 -31.96
C PHE A 505 25.43 11.21 -32.96
N GLY A 506 24.55 10.51 -33.70
CA GLY A 506 24.94 9.42 -34.59
C GLY A 506 25.30 8.12 -33.84
N ILE A 507 24.66 7.89 -32.69
CA ILE A 507 24.77 6.68 -31.87
C ILE A 507 23.63 5.70 -32.18
N GLN A 508 23.54 4.59 -31.43
CA GLN A 508 22.39 3.69 -31.42
C GLN A 508 21.76 3.63 -30.03
N VAL A 509 20.43 3.55 -29.98
CA VAL A 509 19.64 3.41 -28.74
C VAL A 509 18.62 2.27 -28.91
N ARG A 510 18.67 1.27 -28.03
CA ARG A 510 17.70 0.18 -27.95
C ARG A 510 16.60 0.52 -26.94
N LEU A 511 15.34 0.34 -27.35
CA LEU A 511 14.18 0.50 -26.50
C LEU A 511 13.83 -0.85 -25.86
N GLU A 512 13.68 -0.88 -24.52
CA GLU A 512 13.27 -2.06 -23.77
C GLU A 512 12.00 -1.79 -22.96
N LYS A 513 10.88 -2.22 -23.54
CA LYS A 513 9.55 -2.13 -22.92
C LYS A 513 9.34 -3.31 -21.97
N GLN A 514 8.91 -3.05 -20.73
CA GLN A 514 8.73 -4.05 -19.67
C GLN A 514 7.41 -3.83 -18.91
N LYS A 515 6.76 -4.89 -18.41
CA LYS A 515 5.55 -4.71 -17.59
C LYS A 515 5.87 -3.94 -16.31
N TRP A 516 4.98 -3.07 -15.83
CA TRP A 516 5.26 -2.15 -14.71
C TRP A 516 5.88 -2.81 -13.48
N ASN A 517 5.29 -3.90 -12.97
CA ASN A 517 5.82 -4.59 -11.78
C ASN A 517 7.24 -5.17 -12.01
N GLN A 518 7.61 -5.51 -13.26
CA GLN A 518 8.97 -5.90 -13.65
C GLN A 518 9.90 -4.69 -13.76
N PHE A 519 9.48 -3.65 -14.49
CA PHE A 519 10.20 -2.38 -14.65
C PHE A 519 10.57 -1.76 -13.30
N ARG A 520 9.58 -1.67 -12.40
CA ARG A 520 9.73 -1.21 -11.02
C ARG A 520 10.74 -2.06 -10.24
N SER A 521 10.61 -3.39 -10.29
CA SER A 521 11.54 -4.33 -9.67
C SER A 521 12.98 -4.20 -10.20
N HIS A 522 13.16 -3.71 -11.44
CA HIS A 522 14.47 -3.37 -11.99
C HIS A 522 14.97 -1.99 -11.56
N LEU A 523 14.10 -0.97 -11.51
CA LEU A 523 14.40 0.37 -10.99
C LEU A 523 14.91 0.32 -9.54
N GLU A 524 14.17 -0.32 -8.64
CA GLU A 524 14.53 -0.51 -7.22
C GLU A 524 15.88 -1.22 -7.05
N LYS A 525 16.17 -2.17 -7.95
CA LYS A 525 17.42 -2.96 -7.99
C LYS A 525 18.52 -2.33 -8.86
N ARG A 526 18.34 -1.10 -9.36
CA ARG A 526 19.27 -0.36 -10.25
C ARG A 526 19.69 -1.12 -11.53
N ARG A 527 18.82 -2.00 -12.04
CA ARG A 527 19.03 -2.83 -13.23
C ARG A 527 18.55 -2.14 -14.51
N PHE A 528 19.14 -0.98 -14.80
CA PHE A 528 18.89 -0.21 -16.02
C PHE A 528 20.16 0.58 -16.42
N GLU A 529 20.23 1.02 -17.67
CA GLU A 529 21.20 2.05 -18.10
C GLU A 529 20.56 3.44 -18.03
N MET A 530 19.44 3.62 -18.74
CA MET A 530 18.59 4.81 -18.71
C MET A 530 17.13 4.39 -18.54
N CYS A 531 16.36 5.15 -17.75
CA CYS A 531 14.93 4.91 -17.61
C CYS A 531 14.15 6.18 -17.21
N PRO A 532 12.85 6.30 -17.54
CA PRO A 532 11.99 7.36 -17.04
C PRO A 532 11.43 7.01 -15.67
N THR A 533 11.36 7.98 -14.75
CA THR A 533 10.65 7.85 -13.48
C THR A 533 10.00 9.17 -13.05
N ILE A 534 9.15 9.11 -12.03
CA ILE A 534 8.69 10.28 -11.29
C ILE A 534 9.54 10.39 -10.01
N ILE A 535 10.02 11.60 -9.73
CA ILE A 535 10.61 11.97 -8.44
C ILE A 535 9.63 12.91 -7.76
N ASP A 536 9.10 12.53 -6.60
CA ASP A 536 8.22 13.40 -5.82
C ASP A 536 9.07 14.50 -5.14
N THR A 537 8.80 15.76 -5.48
CA THR A 537 9.55 16.99 -5.15
C THR A 537 9.01 17.74 -3.91
N LEU A 538 8.18 17.07 -3.11
CA LEU A 538 7.69 17.63 -1.86
C LEU A 538 8.90 17.92 -0.94
N ASN A 539 9.00 19.17 -0.47
CA ASN A 539 10.12 19.67 0.33
C ASN A 539 11.50 19.51 -0.37
N GLU A 540 11.59 19.80 -1.69
CA GLU A 540 12.83 19.62 -2.48
C GLU A 540 14.06 20.44 -1.99
N TYR A 541 13.85 21.46 -1.16
CA TYR A 541 14.92 22.24 -0.52
C TYR A 541 15.26 21.79 0.91
N SER A 542 14.79 20.62 1.36
CA SER A 542 15.10 20.05 2.68
C SER A 542 16.41 19.24 2.67
N THR A 543 17.10 19.19 3.81
CA THR A 543 18.32 18.36 4.00
C THR A 543 18.05 16.87 3.82
N GLU A 544 16.82 16.45 4.09
CA GLU A 544 16.28 15.10 4.01
C GLU A 544 16.06 14.69 2.55
N TYR A 545 15.47 15.59 1.75
CA TYR A 545 15.33 15.40 0.31
C TYR A 545 16.68 15.41 -0.40
N LEU A 546 17.61 16.27 0.00
CA LEU A 546 18.94 16.29 -0.60
C LEU A 546 19.76 15.03 -0.25
N GLU A 547 19.64 14.49 0.97
CA GLU A 547 20.21 13.18 1.34
C GLU A 547 19.61 12.02 0.52
N LYS A 548 18.28 12.03 0.31
CA LYS A 548 17.53 11.00 -0.43
C LYS A 548 18.09 10.72 -1.84
N LEU A 549 18.74 11.69 -2.48
CA LEU A 549 19.23 11.60 -3.86
C LEU A 549 20.67 11.07 -4.03
N GLU A 550 21.41 10.80 -2.96
CA GLU A 550 22.85 10.47 -3.02
C GLU A 550 23.22 9.25 -2.17
N GLY A 551 24.42 8.70 -2.40
CA GLY A 551 24.98 7.68 -1.52
C GLY A 551 24.20 6.36 -1.50
N LEU A 552 24.05 5.78 -0.31
CA LEU A 552 23.43 4.47 -0.10
C LEU A 552 21.89 4.50 -0.01
N SER A 553 21.25 5.66 -0.15
CA SER A 553 19.79 5.82 -0.12
C SER A 553 19.10 4.85 -1.07
N SER A 554 18.06 4.15 -0.60
CA SER A 554 17.18 3.30 -1.41
C SER A 554 16.51 4.05 -2.57
N TYR A 555 16.28 5.35 -2.41
CA TYR A 555 15.79 6.27 -3.44
C TYR A 555 16.86 6.71 -4.45
N ASN A 556 18.15 6.53 -4.17
CA ASN A 556 19.22 6.78 -5.12
C ASN A 556 19.30 5.65 -6.15
N TYR A 557 18.32 5.66 -7.06
CA TYR A 557 18.24 4.76 -8.22
C TYR A 557 19.36 5.04 -9.24
N SER A 558 19.85 6.29 -9.32
CA SER A 558 20.96 6.68 -10.22
C SER A 558 22.31 6.08 -9.82
N GLN A 559 22.45 5.64 -8.56
CA GLN A 559 23.71 5.22 -7.92
C GLN A 559 24.78 6.34 -7.84
N TRP A 560 24.36 7.61 -7.95
CA TRP A 560 25.26 8.75 -7.91
C TRP A 560 25.86 8.96 -6.51
N THR A 561 27.15 9.31 -6.47
CA THR A 561 27.83 9.68 -5.23
C THR A 561 28.76 10.87 -5.46
N HIS A 562 28.85 11.77 -4.48
CA HIS A 562 29.71 12.95 -4.56
C HIS A 562 30.12 13.43 -3.16
N LEU A 563 31.42 13.38 -2.84
CA LEU A 563 31.93 13.64 -1.48
C LEU A 563 31.57 15.05 -0.96
N VAL A 564 31.79 16.08 -1.77
CA VAL A 564 31.54 17.48 -1.37
C VAL A 564 30.05 17.76 -1.12
N TYR A 565 29.15 17.27 -2.00
CA TYR A 565 27.70 17.32 -1.82
C TYR A 565 27.27 16.74 -0.46
N ARG A 566 27.78 15.55 -0.12
CA ARG A 566 27.50 14.91 1.17
C ARG A 566 28.01 15.75 2.36
N GLN A 567 29.22 16.29 2.26
CA GLN A 567 29.82 17.16 3.27
C GLN A 567 29.03 18.48 3.46
N MET A 568 28.47 19.04 2.39
CA MET A 568 27.60 20.22 2.43
C MET A 568 26.28 19.91 3.15
N ILE A 569 25.62 18.79 2.82
CA ILE A 569 24.37 18.35 3.48
C ILE A 569 24.62 18.05 4.96
N ASP A 570 25.67 17.30 5.28
CA ASP A 570 26.00 16.96 6.67
C ASP A 570 26.45 18.19 7.48
N SER A 571 26.96 19.24 6.84
CA SER A 571 27.16 20.55 7.45
C SER A 571 25.83 21.28 7.66
N ALA A 572 24.97 21.36 6.63
CA ALA A 572 23.66 22.03 6.70
C ALA A 572 22.69 21.40 7.71
N LYS A 573 22.86 20.11 8.03
CA LYS A 573 22.14 19.41 9.11
C LYS A 573 22.58 19.83 10.52
N ARG A 574 23.82 20.30 10.69
CA ARG A 574 24.44 20.68 11.98
C ARG A 574 24.53 22.19 12.19
N GLU A 575 24.33 22.97 11.14
CA GLU A 575 24.32 24.43 11.18
C GLU A 575 23.00 24.96 11.78
N ASN A 576 23.14 25.91 12.70
CA ASN A 576 22.04 26.60 13.39
C ASN A 576 21.75 27.97 12.75
N ASP A 577 22.74 28.56 12.08
CA ASP A 577 22.59 29.78 11.29
C ASP A 577 21.78 29.50 10.02
N LEU A 578 20.54 30.01 9.97
CA LEU A 578 19.63 29.76 8.85
C LEU A 578 20.19 30.24 7.51
N PHE A 579 20.94 31.35 7.47
CA PHE A 579 21.49 31.87 6.22
C PHE A 579 22.57 30.94 5.66
N LYS A 580 23.53 30.53 6.49
CA LYS A 580 24.58 29.57 6.09
C LYS A 580 23.99 28.20 5.74
N LYS A 581 22.93 27.79 6.44
CA LYS A 581 22.20 26.54 6.15
C LYS A 581 21.55 26.57 4.77
N GLU A 582 20.91 27.67 4.37
CA GLU A 582 20.42 27.84 2.99
C GLU A 582 21.58 27.88 1.99
N GLU A 583 22.67 28.60 2.29
CA GLU A 583 23.84 28.67 1.41
C GLU A 583 24.44 27.29 1.11
N LEU A 584 24.68 26.46 2.14
CA LEU A 584 25.21 25.10 2.00
C LEU A 584 24.29 24.20 1.17
N LYS A 585 22.96 24.34 1.31
CA LYS A 585 21.99 23.60 0.49
C LYS A 585 21.97 24.06 -0.96
N ILE A 586 22.12 25.37 -1.23
CA ILE A 586 22.22 25.91 -2.59
C ILE A 586 23.51 25.41 -3.25
N GLN A 587 24.63 25.42 -2.54
CA GLN A 587 25.90 24.86 -3.04
C GLN A 587 25.77 23.36 -3.35
N ALA A 588 25.12 22.57 -2.49
CA ALA A 588 24.81 21.17 -2.77
C ALA A 588 23.90 20.99 -3.99
N LEU A 589 22.82 21.76 -4.10
CA LEU A 589 21.88 21.71 -5.22
C LEU A 589 22.56 22.04 -6.56
N ASN A 590 23.50 22.99 -6.57
CA ASN A 590 24.32 23.30 -7.74
C ASN A 590 25.18 22.10 -8.15
N ILE A 591 25.88 21.44 -7.21
CA ILE A 591 26.66 20.22 -7.50
C ILE A 591 25.78 19.10 -8.08
N LEU A 592 24.56 18.93 -7.57
CA LEU A 592 23.60 17.94 -8.08
C LEU A 592 23.19 18.25 -9.53
N HIS A 593 22.84 19.52 -9.82
CA HIS A 593 22.46 19.96 -11.17
C HIS A 593 23.62 19.85 -12.15
N GLU A 594 24.82 20.34 -11.79
CA GLU A 594 26.02 20.25 -12.62
C GLU A 594 26.44 18.80 -12.89
N SER A 595 26.22 17.90 -11.93
CA SER A 595 26.54 16.46 -12.03
C SER A 595 25.56 15.66 -12.88
N VAL A 596 24.36 16.17 -13.19
CA VAL A 596 23.32 15.52 -14.01
C VAL A 596 23.16 14.01 -13.72
N PRO A 597 22.89 13.54 -12.49
CA PRO A 597 22.60 12.12 -12.22
C PRO A 597 21.25 11.70 -12.79
N PHE A 598 20.36 12.67 -13.01
CA PHE A 598 19.12 12.55 -13.75
C PHE A 598 18.92 13.82 -14.59
N ALA A 599 18.15 13.71 -15.67
CA ALA A 599 17.68 14.82 -16.49
C ALA A 599 16.19 15.05 -16.19
N PRO A 600 15.81 16.12 -15.46
CA PRO A 600 14.42 16.53 -15.33
C PRO A 600 13.83 16.87 -16.69
N LEU A 601 12.56 16.53 -16.91
CA LEU A 601 11.80 16.86 -18.12
C LEU A 601 10.73 17.91 -17.81
N PHE A 602 9.75 17.56 -16.97
CA PHE A 602 8.58 18.39 -16.66
C PHE A 602 8.02 18.11 -15.27
N ASP A 603 7.38 19.11 -14.67
CA ASP A 603 6.53 18.95 -13.50
C ASP A 603 5.14 18.45 -13.92
N TYR A 604 4.65 17.43 -13.23
CA TYR A 604 3.59 16.55 -13.69
C TYR A 604 2.22 17.05 -13.26
N VAL A 605 1.36 17.35 -14.23
CA VAL A 605 -0.06 17.67 -14.01
C VAL A 605 -0.88 16.40 -14.22
N HIS A 606 -1.57 15.94 -13.17
CA HIS A 606 -2.54 14.84 -13.29
C HIS A 606 -3.71 15.30 -14.16
N LEU A 607 -3.98 14.55 -15.22
CA LEU A 607 -5.13 14.71 -16.11
C LEU A 607 -6.12 13.59 -15.84
N TYR A 608 -7.32 13.93 -15.38
CA TYR A 608 -8.32 12.93 -15.03
C TYR A 608 -9.74 13.43 -15.31
N ALA A 609 -10.68 12.50 -15.46
CA ALA A 609 -12.11 12.78 -15.40
C ALA A 609 -12.77 11.80 -14.44
N VAL A 610 -13.82 12.28 -13.77
CA VAL A 610 -14.59 11.56 -12.76
C VAL A 610 -16.04 11.50 -13.23
N HIS A 611 -16.69 10.36 -13.09
CA HIS A 611 -18.08 10.21 -13.51
C HIS A 611 -19.00 11.12 -12.64
N PRO A 612 -19.96 11.88 -13.20
CA PRO A 612 -20.74 12.90 -12.48
C PRO A 612 -21.62 12.43 -11.31
N ARG A 613 -21.58 11.14 -10.95
CA ARG A 613 -22.23 10.58 -9.76
C ARG A 613 -21.35 10.62 -8.51
N LEU A 614 -20.07 10.93 -8.66
CA LEU A 614 -19.11 11.12 -7.57
C LEU A 614 -18.89 12.61 -7.34
N ASP A 615 -18.96 13.07 -6.08
CA ASP A 615 -18.45 14.39 -5.70
C ASP A 615 -16.91 14.44 -5.77
N ARG A 616 -16.29 15.52 -5.29
CA ARG A 616 -14.84 15.73 -5.49
C ARG A 616 -14.01 14.68 -4.72
N PRO A 617 -13.05 14.01 -5.38
CA PRO A 617 -12.11 13.09 -4.73
C PRO A 617 -11.06 13.87 -3.92
N PHE A 618 -10.66 13.34 -2.77
CA PHE A 618 -9.51 13.83 -2.03
C PHE A 618 -8.19 13.31 -2.65
N PHE A 619 -7.13 14.10 -2.60
CA PHE A 619 -5.76 13.71 -2.97
C PHE A 619 -4.79 14.23 -1.91
N ASP A 620 -3.82 13.40 -1.51
CA ASP A 620 -2.69 13.86 -0.70
C ASP A 620 -1.71 14.75 -1.48
N SER A 621 -0.75 15.33 -0.78
CA SER A 621 0.32 16.23 -1.29
C SER A 621 1.18 15.60 -2.40
N GLU A 622 1.26 14.27 -2.44
CA GLU A 622 2.01 13.45 -3.40
C GLU A 622 1.10 12.90 -4.52
N GLY A 623 -0.18 13.30 -4.57
CA GLY A 623 -1.12 12.95 -5.64
C GLY A 623 -1.77 11.57 -5.53
N CYS A 624 -1.73 10.92 -4.37
CA CYS A 624 -2.49 9.70 -4.14
C CYS A 624 -3.93 10.02 -3.72
N ILE A 625 -4.90 9.49 -4.47
CA ILE A 625 -6.33 9.60 -4.15
C ILE A 625 -6.62 8.88 -2.82
N ASP A 626 -7.54 9.43 -2.04
CA ASP A 626 -8.19 8.70 -0.94
C ASP A 626 -9.70 8.59 -1.21
N PHE A 627 -10.23 7.37 -1.17
CA PHE A 627 -11.65 7.07 -1.28
C PHE A 627 -12.25 6.59 0.06
N SER A 628 -11.45 6.47 1.12
CA SER A 628 -11.86 5.94 2.43
C SER A 628 -12.79 6.91 3.18
N GLN A 629 -12.54 8.22 3.07
CA GLN A 629 -13.23 9.28 3.81
C GLN A 629 -14.45 9.85 3.06
N GLY A 630 -14.91 9.15 2.02
CA GLY A 630 -15.99 9.61 1.13
C GLY A 630 -15.54 10.69 0.15
N LEU A 631 -16.52 11.42 -0.37
CA LEU A 631 -16.33 12.44 -1.41
C LEU A 631 -16.79 13.79 -0.86
N VAL A 632 -16.15 14.89 -1.27
CA VAL A 632 -16.38 16.22 -0.65
C VAL A 632 -17.73 16.81 -1.07
N PRO A 633 -18.70 17.01 -0.15
CA PRO A 633 -19.99 17.61 -0.47
C PRO A 633 -19.84 19.06 -0.97
N PHE A 634 -20.78 19.52 -1.81
CA PHE A 634 -20.70 20.84 -2.43
C PHE A 634 -20.95 21.99 -1.44
N GLN A 635 -19.91 22.42 -0.72
CA GLN A 635 -19.91 23.64 0.08
C GLN A 635 -19.11 24.77 -0.60
N ASN A 636 -19.72 25.95 -0.69
CA ASN A 636 -19.15 27.13 -1.35
C ASN A 636 -18.12 27.85 -0.48
N HIS A 637 -16.92 27.29 -0.34
CA HIS A 637 -15.76 28.01 0.16
C HIS A 637 -14.82 28.42 -0.98
N LEU A 638 -14.99 29.67 -1.42
CA LEU A 638 -14.02 30.39 -2.25
C LEU A 638 -12.76 30.63 -1.43
N GLY A 639 -11.71 29.85 -1.67
CA GLY A 639 -10.43 29.96 -0.97
C GLY A 639 -9.28 29.28 -1.73
N SER A 640 -8.38 30.08 -2.30
CA SER A 640 -7.02 29.71 -2.70
C SER A 640 -6.80 28.33 -3.37
N CYS A 641 -7.41 28.10 -4.52
CA CYS A 641 -6.70 27.40 -5.60
C CYS A 641 -6.13 28.45 -6.56
N LEU A 642 -4.86 28.32 -6.96
CA LEU A 642 -4.28 29.14 -8.02
C LEU A 642 -4.82 28.64 -9.38
N GLU A 643 -5.88 29.29 -9.86
CA GLU A 643 -6.35 29.12 -11.23
C GLU A 643 -5.32 29.67 -12.21
N ILE A 644 -4.51 28.77 -12.79
CA ILE A 644 -3.65 29.09 -13.93
C ILE A 644 -4.56 29.19 -15.17
N LYS A 645 -4.60 30.37 -15.78
CA LYS A 645 -5.19 30.64 -17.09
C LYS A 645 -4.21 30.36 -18.21
#